data_AF-A0A9D8FNR9-F1
#
_entry.id   AF-A0A9D8FNR9-F1
#
_cell.length_a   1.000
_cell.length_b   1.000
_cell.length_c   1.000
_cell.angle_alpha   90.00
_cell.angle_beta   90.00
_cell.angle_gamma   90.00
#
_symmetry.space_group_name_H-M   'P 1'
#
loop_
_entity.id
_entity.type
_entity.pdbx_description
1 polymer ?
#
loop_
_entity_poly.entity_id
_entity_poly.type
_entity_poly.pdbx_seq_one_letter_code
_entity_poly.pdbx_strand_id
1 'polypeptide(L)'
;MTKKIRKFKIKKLFVSSFLLLNSIFTLLCIFGFVTTSYSQASNGIGKYGASFLQIANSARQVGLGEAFTGLADDINFLQYNIGALGLVEKATIGLSYHSWIKDTQQGAVGFAAATDYGKFGFSLVYFNEGEITEFDENFQETGSIIGSNDIAMTLGVGYPKNIFGLNISFGGAFKIVRQNLADQSATALGLDLGFLIKYKHISYGATIQNFTITKLKFIEKEDPLPETYRGGVGFNYKVRDNIKINLAADVAWLMDQKLKSYCGAEVVFNKIIAVRGGYKFHDFDANRWGAGTGVIIPVEALGNSYVKVDYAYSPLAAFEGSTHRFSLIIEFDTMEKKPTAADILSEEERKKFDALAEQLRLEVEAAEKARLAAQEAEKRTKELEAEMARRLARIKAIADSSQGKIVVHPTSTMDSIRFTMRINFDFDRANIRADEFETMQRVGEILNTYPENKVQLAGHTCFIGTEEYNIRLSHRRVDSVMTFLTAKESVKLDRFFYPVGYGKQKPVASNDTPEGRSMNRRVDFTIFTKTDTPPVPEGSAIKSIEIAENNTVKIICNGKVANYKDRFLSNPDRIVIDFPNIFLLPEQKTFKFSNDLFLRARLGYHKEEKYTRVVLDLKAPLQYQVAAKDNIIYVSVK
;
A
#
# COMPACT_ATOMS: atom_id res chain seq x y z
N MET A 1 -39.54 44.28 -23.96
CA MET A 1 -39.28 43.09 -24.80
C MET A 1 -38.72 41.89 -23.99
N THR A 2 -39.15 41.67 -22.74
CA THR A 2 -38.43 40.77 -21.79
C THR A 2 -39.33 39.90 -20.89
N LYS A 3 -40.59 39.64 -21.28
CA LYS A 3 -41.46 38.66 -20.59
C LYS A 3 -41.92 37.47 -21.46
N LYS A 4 -41.79 37.55 -22.79
CA LYS A 4 -42.19 36.46 -23.71
C LYS A 4 -41.15 35.35 -23.91
N ILE A 5 -39.87 35.58 -23.59
CA ILE A 5 -38.79 34.61 -23.85
C ILE A 5 -38.65 33.56 -22.71
N ARG A 6 -39.09 33.85 -21.49
CA ARG A 6 -39.03 32.89 -20.35
C ARG A 6 -40.12 31.80 -20.41
N LYS A 7 -41.31 32.09 -20.93
CA LYS A 7 -42.41 31.10 -21.06
C LYS A 7 -42.16 30.04 -22.14
N PHE A 8 -41.33 30.33 -23.15
CA PHE A 8 -41.06 29.41 -24.25
C PHE A 8 -40.00 28.34 -23.91
N LYS A 9 -39.03 28.65 -23.04
CA LYS A 9 -38.04 27.66 -22.56
C LYS A 9 -38.61 26.67 -21.51
N ILE A 10 -39.57 27.10 -20.69
CA ILE A 10 -40.16 26.25 -19.63
C ILE A 10 -41.14 25.20 -20.22
N LYS A 11 -41.90 25.55 -21.27
CA LYS A 11 -42.74 24.56 -21.97
C LYS A 11 -41.91 23.50 -22.72
N LYS A 12 -40.74 23.86 -23.25
CA LYS A 12 -39.86 22.90 -23.97
C LYS A 12 -39.21 21.88 -23.01
N LEU A 13 -38.87 22.27 -21.78
CA LEU A 13 -38.38 21.34 -20.75
C LEU A 13 -39.47 20.40 -20.21
N PHE A 14 -40.71 20.89 -20.03
CA PHE A 14 -41.81 20.05 -19.55
C PHE A 14 -42.26 19.02 -20.59
N VAL A 15 -42.28 19.41 -21.87
CA VAL A 15 -42.58 18.50 -22.98
C VAL A 15 -41.45 17.49 -23.20
N SER A 16 -40.17 17.87 -23.02
CA SER A 16 -39.06 16.91 -23.11
C SER A 16 -39.04 15.90 -21.96
N SER A 17 -39.40 16.30 -20.74
CA SER A 17 -39.50 15.36 -19.61
C SER A 17 -40.72 14.44 -19.70
N PHE A 18 -41.84 14.90 -20.25
CA PHE A 18 -43.03 14.07 -20.51
C PHE A 18 -42.81 13.07 -21.66
N LEU A 19 -42.10 13.49 -22.72
CA LEU A 19 -41.66 12.60 -23.79
C LEU A 19 -40.62 11.60 -23.30
N LEU A 20 -39.67 11.98 -22.42
CA LEU A 20 -38.71 11.05 -21.83
C LEU A 20 -39.41 9.99 -20.95
N LEU A 21 -40.42 10.39 -20.17
CA LEU A 21 -41.17 9.49 -19.30
C LEU A 21 -42.02 8.48 -20.11
N ASN A 22 -42.66 8.94 -21.19
CA ASN A 22 -43.35 8.06 -22.13
C ASN A 22 -42.39 7.19 -22.94
N SER A 23 -41.20 7.69 -23.30
CA SER A 23 -40.17 6.87 -23.94
C SER A 23 -39.64 5.79 -23.01
N ILE A 24 -39.48 6.06 -21.71
CA ILE A 24 -39.06 5.09 -20.69
C ILE A 24 -40.18 4.09 -20.37
N PHE A 25 -41.43 4.53 -20.31
CA PHE A 25 -42.59 3.65 -20.13
C PHE A 25 -42.80 2.74 -21.35
N THR A 26 -42.66 3.28 -22.56
CA THR A 26 -42.64 2.50 -23.80
C THR A 26 -41.41 1.59 -23.86
N LEU A 27 -40.24 2.01 -23.37
CA LEU A 27 -39.06 1.14 -23.27
C LEU A 27 -39.27 0.00 -22.26
N LEU A 28 -39.97 0.24 -21.15
CA LEU A 28 -40.36 -0.78 -20.15
C LEU A 28 -41.39 -1.76 -20.71
N CYS A 29 -42.36 -1.28 -21.49
CA CYS A 29 -43.29 -2.14 -22.23
C CYS A 29 -42.59 -2.92 -23.34
N ILE A 30 -41.59 -2.34 -24.01
CA ILE A 30 -40.75 -3.00 -25.02
C ILE A 30 -39.79 -3.99 -24.36
N PHE A 31 -39.20 -3.71 -23.19
CA PHE A 31 -38.35 -4.67 -22.47
C PHE A 31 -39.17 -5.84 -21.91
N GLY A 32 -40.42 -5.58 -21.51
CA GLY A 32 -41.40 -6.62 -21.18
C GLY A 32 -41.87 -7.45 -22.38
N PHE A 33 -41.77 -6.92 -23.61
CA PHE A 33 -42.12 -7.64 -24.85
C PHE A 33 -40.91 -8.27 -25.56
N VAL A 34 -39.68 -7.81 -25.31
CA VAL A 34 -38.46 -8.30 -26.00
C VAL A 34 -37.87 -9.56 -25.34
N THR A 35 -38.37 -10.00 -24.18
CA THR A 35 -37.96 -11.30 -23.61
C THR A 35 -38.67 -12.51 -24.23
N THR A 36 -39.66 -12.32 -25.11
CA THR A 36 -40.17 -13.44 -25.93
C THR A 36 -39.31 -13.59 -27.18
N SER A 37 -38.12 -14.20 -27.05
CA SER A 37 -37.43 -15.01 -28.09
C SER A 37 -35.92 -15.10 -27.84
N TYR A 38 -35.50 -15.76 -26.76
CA TYR A 38 -34.20 -16.45 -26.78
C TYR A 38 -34.42 -17.87 -26.27
N SER A 39 -34.60 -18.80 -27.20
CA SER A 39 -34.59 -20.23 -26.93
C SER A 39 -33.16 -20.66 -26.59
N GLN A 40 -32.73 -20.47 -25.35
CA GLN A 40 -31.58 -21.19 -24.82
C GLN A 40 -32.04 -22.58 -24.38
N ALA A 41 -31.27 -23.62 -24.74
CA ALA A 41 -31.46 -24.97 -24.22
C ALA A 41 -31.20 -24.96 -22.70
N SER A 42 -32.11 -25.55 -21.91
CA SER A 42 -31.86 -25.75 -20.47
C SER A 42 -30.88 -26.92 -20.34
N ASN A 43 -29.70 -26.68 -19.75
CA ASN A 43 -28.65 -27.69 -19.61
C ASN A 43 -28.80 -28.55 -18.33
N GLY A 44 -29.90 -28.39 -17.59
CA GLY A 44 -30.34 -29.31 -16.52
C GLY A 44 -30.90 -28.61 -15.27
N ILE A 45 -31.98 -29.16 -14.72
CA ILE A 45 -32.48 -28.88 -13.35
C ILE A 45 -31.71 -29.80 -12.37
N GLY A 46 -31.52 -29.39 -11.11
CA GLY A 46 -30.94 -30.25 -10.07
C GLY A 46 -29.40 -30.29 -10.01
N LYS A 47 -28.72 -29.26 -10.53
CA LYS A 47 -27.24 -29.14 -10.45
C LYS A 47 -26.72 -28.43 -9.20
N TYR A 48 -27.62 -27.87 -8.39
CA TYR A 48 -27.28 -27.03 -7.23
C TYR A 48 -27.71 -27.71 -5.94
N GLY A 49 -26.84 -27.68 -4.92
CA GLY A 49 -27.21 -27.99 -3.55
C GLY A 49 -27.98 -26.82 -2.92
N ALA A 50 -28.51 -26.99 -1.70
CA ALA A 50 -29.22 -25.94 -0.97
C ALA A 50 -30.31 -25.20 -1.78
N SER A 51 -31.16 -25.96 -2.49
CA SER A 51 -32.22 -25.37 -3.33
C SER A 51 -33.24 -24.53 -2.57
N PHE A 52 -33.36 -24.70 -1.25
CA PHE A 52 -34.22 -23.88 -0.37
C PHE A 52 -33.89 -22.38 -0.43
N LEU A 53 -32.65 -22.00 -0.81
CA LEU A 53 -32.24 -20.61 -0.97
C LEU A 53 -33.00 -19.87 -2.09
N GLN A 54 -33.60 -20.62 -3.02
CA GLN A 54 -34.43 -20.07 -4.11
C GLN A 54 -35.89 -19.85 -3.69
N ILE A 55 -36.31 -20.34 -2.53
CA ILE A 55 -37.67 -20.16 -2.02
C ILE A 55 -37.79 -18.78 -1.39
N ALA A 56 -38.76 -17.99 -1.81
CA ALA A 56 -39.04 -16.69 -1.21
C ALA A 56 -39.45 -16.82 0.27
N ASN A 57 -38.75 -16.10 1.14
CA ASN A 57 -38.94 -16.21 2.59
C ASN A 57 -40.26 -15.56 3.06
N SER A 58 -40.64 -14.42 2.45
CA SER A 58 -41.70 -13.54 2.97
C SER A 58 -42.93 -13.43 2.07
N ALA A 59 -44.05 -13.05 2.70
CA ALA A 59 -45.32 -12.81 2.03
C ALA A 59 -45.24 -11.66 1.01
N ARG A 60 -44.53 -10.56 1.31
CA ARG A 60 -44.43 -9.43 0.38
C ARG A 60 -43.70 -9.81 -0.90
N GLN A 61 -42.59 -10.55 -0.81
CA GLN A 61 -41.82 -11.00 -1.97
C GLN A 61 -42.72 -11.83 -2.91
N VAL A 62 -43.45 -12.82 -2.37
CA VAL A 62 -44.38 -13.65 -3.14
C VAL A 62 -45.55 -12.85 -3.71
N GLY A 63 -46.13 -11.94 -2.93
CA GLY A 63 -47.21 -11.06 -3.39
C GLY A 63 -46.79 -10.11 -4.51
N LEU A 64 -45.49 -9.87 -4.69
CA LEU A 64 -44.90 -9.11 -5.78
C LEU A 64 -44.28 -10.00 -6.87
N GLY A 65 -44.58 -11.29 -6.87
CA GLY A 65 -44.07 -12.22 -7.88
C GLY A 65 -42.54 -12.36 -7.85
N GLU A 66 -41.91 -12.02 -6.72
CA GLU A 66 -40.45 -12.02 -6.52
C GLU A 66 -39.67 -11.00 -7.36
N ALA A 67 -40.36 -9.98 -7.88
CA ALA A 67 -39.73 -8.77 -8.41
C ALA A 67 -39.33 -7.85 -7.24
N PHE A 68 -38.10 -8.02 -6.75
CA PHE A 68 -37.66 -7.40 -5.49
C PHE A 68 -36.25 -6.81 -5.54
N THR A 69 -35.44 -7.11 -6.57
CA THR A 69 -34.05 -6.65 -6.69
C THR A 69 -33.94 -5.13 -6.80
N GLY A 70 -34.93 -4.47 -7.41
CA GLY A 70 -35.01 -3.01 -7.47
C GLY A 70 -35.65 -2.36 -6.23
N LEU A 71 -36.17 -3.13 -5.27
CA LEU A 71 -36.86 -2.62 -4.08
C LEU A 71 -35.93 -2.61 -2.87
N ALA A 72 -36.06 -1.59 -2.03
CA ALA A 72 -35.20 -1.37 -0.87
C ALA A 72 -35.97 -0.82 0.35
N ASP A 73 -37.30 -0.92 0.34
CA ASP A 73 -38.17 -0.30 1.34
C ASP A 73 -38.66 -1.27 2.43
N ASP A 74 -38.11 -2.50 2.53
CA ASP A 74 -38.21 -3.35 3.71
C ASP A 74 -37.05 -4.34 3.85
N ILE A 75 -36.95 -4.99 5.02
CA ILE A 75 -35.87 -5.92 5.39
C ILE A 75 -35.69 -7.15 4.48
N ASN A 76 -36.71 -7.54 3.71
CA ASN A 76 -36.67 -8.72 2.87
C ASN A 76 -35.76 -8.54 1.64
N PHE A 77 -35.21 -7.34 1.41
CA PHE A 77 -34.16 -7.13 0.40
C PHE A 77 -32.92 -7.98 0.69
N LEU A 78 -32.69 -8.40 1.95
CA LEU A 78 -31.50 -9.17 2.36
C LEU A 78 -31.35 -10.47 1.56
N GLN A 79 -32.46 -11.07 1.10
CA GLN A 79 -32.42 -12.24 0.23
C GLN A 79 -32.18 -11.87 -1.25
N TYR A 80 -32.69 -10.74 -1.74
CA TYR A 80 -32.82 -10.42 -3.17
C TYR A 80 -31.83 -9.40 -3.73
N ASN A 81 -31.36 -8.45 -2.93
CA ASN A 81 -30.33 -7.50 -3.30
C ASN A 81 -29.72 -6.88 -2.04
N ILE A 82 -28.57 -7.43 -1.62
CA ILE A 82 -27.83 -6.91 -0.48
C ILE A 82 -27.37 -5.45 -0.69
N GLY A 83 -27.30 -4.98 -1.94
CA GLY A 83 -27.01 -3.60 -2.29
C GLY A 83 -27.99 -2.58 -1.70
N ALA A 84 -29.22 -2.99 -1.38
CA ALA A 84 -30.19 -2.14 -0.69
C ALA A 84 -29.82 -1.84 0.77
N LEU A 85 -28.93 -2.63 1.39
CA LEU A 85 -28.58 -2.50 2.81
C LEU A 85 -28.01 -1.13 3.17
N GLY A 86 -27.25 -0.50 2.27
CA GLY A 86 -26.70 0.84 2.50
C GLY A 86 -27.77 1.93 2.60
N LEU A 87 -28.99 1.69 2.10
CA LEU A 87 -30.13 2.62 2.21
C LEU A 87 -30.96 2.42 3.47
N VAL A 88 -30.61 1.48 4.35
CA VAL A 88 -31.30 1.28 5.64
C VAL A 88 -31.00 2.45 6.56
N GLU A 89 -32.06 3.13 7.00
CA GLU A 89 -31.96 4.26 7.94
C GLU A 89 -32.36 3.84 9.36
N LYS A 90 -33.31 2.92 9.48
CA LYS A 90 -33.94 2.52 10.73
C LYS A 90 -33.64 1.06 11.06
N ALA A 91 -33.52 0.76 12.35
CA ALA A 91 -33.44 -0.63 12.80
C ALA A 91 -34.74 -1.35 12.41
N THR A 92 -34.62 -2.52 11.78
CA THR A 92 -35.76 -3.29 11.30
C THR A 92 -35.54 -4.78 11.58
N ILE A 93 -36.56 -5.44 12.11
CA ILE A 93 -36.63 -6.89 12.27
C ILE A 93 -37.69 -7.42 11.32
N GLY A 94 -37.38 -8.49 10.59
CA GLY A 94 -38.33 -9.26 9.79
C GLY A 94 -38.41 -10.68 10.31
N LEU A 95 -39.62 -11.19 10.46
CA LEU A 95 -39.90 -12.59 10.75
C LEU A 95 -40.82 -13.11 9.66
N SER A 96 -40.58 -14.33 9.20
CA SER A 96 -41.44 -14.98 8.24
C SER A 96 -41.51 -16.46 8.52
N TYR A 97 -42.69 -17.04 8.30
CA TYR A 97 -42.92 -18.45 8.45
C TYR A 97 -43.97 -18.89 7.44
N HIS A 98 -43.76 -20.06 6.84
CA HIS A 98 -44.76 -20.71 6.02
C HIS A 98 -44.55 -22.23 5.96
N SER A 99 -45.67 -22.94 5.93
CA SER A 99 -45.71 -24.31 5.42
C SER A 99 -45.65 -24.26 3.90
N TRP A 100 -44.90 -25.18 3.31
CA TRP A 100 -44.71 -25.25 1.88
C TRP A 100 -45.32 -26.53 1.32
N ILE A 101 -44.60 -27.28 0.49
CA ILE A 101 -45.12 -28.52 -0.10
C ILE A 101 -45.14 -29.62 0.96
N LYS A 102 -46.25 -30.35 1.07
CA LYS A 102 -46.45 -31.45 2.03
C LYS A 102 -46.17 -31.00 3.47
N ASP A 103 -45.21 -31.61 4.16
CA ASP A 103 -44.81 -31.35 5.55
C ASP A 103 -43.60 -30.42 5.67
N THR A 104 -43.10 -29.89 4.56
CA THR A 104 -41.96 -28.94 4.56
C THR A 104 -42.35 -27.58 5.14
N GLN A 105 -41.42 -26.95 5.85
CA GLN A 105 -41.62 -25.66 6.50
C GLN A 105 -40.40 -24.77 6.34
N GLN A 106 -40.61 -23.47 6.18
CA GLN A 106 -39.53 -22.50 6.16
C GLN A 106 -39.80 -21.37 7.15
N GLY A 107 -38.78 -21.05 7.95
CA GLY A 107 -38.75 -19.87 8.80
C GLY A 107 -37.56 -18.98 8.43
N ALA A 108 -37.75 -17.66 8.49
CA ALA A 108 -36.64 -16.73 8.36
C ALA A 108 -36.74 -15.55 9.31
N VAL A 109 -35.56 -15.13 9.79
CA VAL A 109 -35.35 -13.95 10.63
C VAL A 109 -34.38 -13.03 9.90
N GLY A 110 -34.77 -11.77 9.73
CA GLY A 110 -33.92 -10.71 9.20
C GLY A 110 -33.77 -9.60 10.23
N PHE A 111 -32.58 -9.01 10.31
CA PHE A 111 -32.31 -7.81 11.08
C PHE A 111 -31.42 -6.89 10.25
N ALA A 112 -31.74 -5.60 10.20
CA ALA A 112 -30.85 -4.61 9.64
C ALA A 112 -30.91 -3.33 10.46
N ALA A 113 -29.76 -2.69 10.65
CA ALA A 113 -29.68 -1.44 11.37
C ALA A 113 -28.56 -0.56 10.83
N ALA A 114 -28.78 0.74 11.01
CA ALA A 114 -27.74 1.74 10.91
C ALA A 114 -27.05 1.89 12.26
N THR A 115 -25.72 1.85 12.27
CA THR A 115 -24.91 2.17 13.44
C THR A 115 -23.87 3.24 13.08
N ASP A 116 -23.15 3.75 14.07
CA ASP A 116 -22.06 4.71 13.85
C ASP A 116 -20.89 4.09 13.05
N TYR A 117 -20.81 2.76 12.99
CA TYR A 117 -19.75 2.01 12.32
C TYR A 117 -20.13 1.53 10.91
N GLY A 118 -21.37 1.73 10.48
CA GLY A 118 -21.85 1.29 9.17
C GLY A 118 -23.30 0.82 9.16
N LYS A 119 -23.74 0.28 8.02
CA LYS A 119 -25.06 -0.35 7.88
C LYS A 119 -24.85 -1.86 7.89
N PHE A 120 -25.46 -2.54 8.85
CA PHE A 120 -25.27 -3.97 9.06
C PHE A 120 -26.58 -4.72 8.85
N GLY A 121 -26.48 -5.91 8.27
CA GLY A 121 -27.59 -6.81 8.02
C GLY A 121 -27.27 -8.21 8.51
N PHE A 122 -28.26 -8.90 9.04
CA PHE A 122 -28.22 -10.30 9.44
C PHE A 122 -29.46 -10.99 8.90
N SER A 123 -29.31 -12.18 8.33
CA SER A 123 -30.42 -13.04 7.94
C SER A 123 -30.14 -14.47 8.36
N LEU A 124 -31.12 -15.13 8.95
CA LEU A 124 -31.13 -16.56 9.25
C LEU A 124 -32.34 -17.18 8.57
N VAL A 125 -32.12 -18.19 7.75
CA VAL A 125 -33.18 -18.96 7.10
C VAL A 125 -33.03 -20.41 7.56
N TYR A 126 -34.11 -21.00 8.04
CA TYR A 126 -34.19 -22.39 8.42
C TYR A 126 -35.25 -23.07 7.55
N PHE A 127 -34.90 -24.20 6.97
CA PHE A 127 -35.78 -25.02 6.16
C PHE A 127 -35.85 -26.42 6.76
N ASN A 128 -37.06 -26.84 7.13
CA ASN A 128 -37.33 -28.20 7.56
C ASN A 128 -37.91 -28.96 6.36
N GLU A 129 -37.23 -30.02 5.93
CA GLU A 129 -37.68 -30.83 4.79
C GLU A 129 -38.78 -31.82 5.16
N GLY A 130 -39.13 -31.90 6.45
CA GLY A 130 -40.10 -32.86 6.96
C GLY A 130 -39.44 -34.17 7.40
N GLU A 131 -40.30 -35.14 7.69
CA GLU A 131 -39.91 -36.43 8.25
C GLU A 131 -40.40 -37.57 7.33
N ILE A 132 -39.59 -38.60 7.20
CA ILE A 132 -39.93 -39.82 6.47
C ILE A 132 -39.76 -41.04 7.36
N THR A 133 -40.67 -42.01 7.19
CA THR A 133 -40.55 -43.32 7.81
C THR A 133 -39.43 -44.10 7.13
N GLU A 134 -38.55 -44.70 7.92
CA GLU A 134 -37.48 -45.56 7.41
C GLU A 134 -38.03 -46.97 7.12
N PHE A 135 -37.66 -47.53 5.97
CA PHE A 135 -38.01 -48.89 5.55
C PHE A 135 -36.73 -49.71 5.37
N ASP A 136 -36.76 -50.98 5.76
CA ASP A 136 -35.68 -51.92 5.52
C ASP A 136 -35.67 -52.45 4.07
N GLU A 137 -34.70 -53.32 3.76
CA GLU A 137 -34.54 -53.96 2.44
C GLU A 137 -35.73 -54.84 2.01
N ASN A 138 -36.62 -55.18 2.94
CA ASN A 138 -37.83 -55.96 2.70
C ASN A 138 -39.09 -55.08 2.64
N PHE A 139 -38.94 -53.75 2.59
CA PHE A 139 -40.02 -52.76 2.63
C PHE A 139 -40.86 -52.84 3.92
N GLN A 140 -40.28 -53.28 5.03
CA GLN A 140 -40.90 -53.20 6.35
C GLN A 140 -40.46 -51.93 7.07
N GLU A 141 -41.40 -51.26 7.74
CA GLU A 141 -41.08 -50.09 8.55
C GLU A 141 -40.13 -50.49 9.68
N THR A 142 -39.02 -49.76 9.84
CA THR A 142 -38.05 -50.01 10.92
C THR A 142 -38.53 -49.47 12.27
N GLY A 143 -39.57 -48.61 12.25
CA GLY A 143 -40.04 -47.86 13.42
C GLY A 143 -39.25 -46.58 13.68
N SER A 144 -38.18 -46.31 12.92
CA SER A 144 -37.41 -45.06 12.97
C SER A 144 -38.01 -44.01 12.04
N ILE A 145 -37.86 -42.75 12.44
CA ILE A 145 -38.21 -41.57 11.62
C ILE A 145 -36.92 -40.80 11.34
N ILE A 146 -36.70 -40.46 10.07
CA ILE A 146 -35.54 -39.69 9.63
C ILE A 146 -36.03 -38.34 9.13
N GLY A 147 -35.39 -37.27 9.58
CA GLY A 147 -35.67 -35.90 9.14
C GLY A 147 -34.44 -35.23 8.54
N SER A 148 -34.69 -34.18 7.77
CA SER A 148 -33.65 -33.34 7.16
C SER A 148 -33.92 -31.88 7.42
N ASN A 149 -32.86 -31.09 7.60
CA ASN A 149 -32.98 -29.65 7.75
C ASN A 149 -31.78 -28.90 7.21
N ASP A 150 -32.06 -27.68 6.77
CA ASP A 150 -31.09 -26.77 6.24
C ASP A 150 -31.12 -25.44 6.96
N ILE A 151 -29.96 -24.81 7.06
CA ILE A 151 -29.81 -23.48 7.62
C ILE A 151 -28.90 -22.63 6.74
N ALA A 152 -29.30 -21.38 6.51
CA ALA A 152 -28.47 -20.37 5.87
C ALA A 152 -28.39 -19.13 6.76
N MET A 153 -27.17 -18.75 7.12
CA MET A 153 -26.87 -17.52 7.85
C MET A 153 -26.14 -16.55 6.93
N THR A 154 -26.60 -15.30 6.88
CA THR A 154 -26.04 -14.24 6.04
C THR A 154 -25.70 -13.03 6.90
N LEU A 155 -24.47 -12.52 6.77
CA LEU A 155 -23.98 -11.33 7.46
C LEU A 155 -23.55 -10.30 6.42
N GLY A 156 -24.21 -9.15 6.40
CA GLY A 156 -24.06 -8.13 5.37
C GLY A 156 -23.61 -6.78 5.89
N VAL A 157 -22.91 -6.05 5.03
CA VAL A 157 -22.54 -4.64 5.20
C VAL A 157 -22.98 -3.83 3.98
N GLY A 158 -23.45 -2.61 4.22
CA GLY A 158 -23.93 -1.69 3.20
C GLY A 158 -23.25 -0.33 3.28
N TYR A 159 -22.91 0.24 2.12
CA TYR A 159 -22.27 1.55 2.00
C TYR A 159 -23.04 2.46 1.02
N PRO A 160 -23.72 3.50 1.51
CA PRO A 160 -24.38 4.49 0.65
C PRO A 160 -23.42 5.61 0.21
N LYS A 161 -23.66 6.17 -0.98
CA LYS A 161 -22.99 7.34 -1.53
C LYS A 161 -23.97 8.17 -2.36
N ASN A 162 -24.09 9.46 -2.06
CA ASN A 162 -24.86 10.39 -2.87
C ASN A 162 -23.93 11.08 -3.89
N ILE A 163 -24.23 10.96 -5.18
CA ILE A 163 -23.47 11.59 -6.26
C ILE A 163 -24.44 12.29 -7.20
N PHE A 164 -24.33 13.62 -7.33
CA PHE A 164 -25.18 14.43 -8.22
C PHE A 164 -26.70 14.21 -8.03
N GLY A 165 -27.15 13.92 -6.81
CA GLY A 165 -28.55 13.62 -6.50
C GLY A 165 -29.00 12.19 -6.82
N LEU A 166 -28.08 11.31 -7.25
CA LEU A 166 -28.29 9.88 -7.29
C LEU A 166 -27.85 9.27 -5.95
N ASN A 167 -28.75 8.54 -5.30
CA ASN A 167 -28.41 7.74 -4.13
C ASN A 167 -27.92 6.38 -4.60
N ILE A 168 -26.62 6.15 -4.55
CA ILE A 168 -25.97 4.90 -4.92
C ILE A 168 -25.69 4.14 -3.63
N SER A 169 -25.95 2.84 -3.61
CA SER A 169 -25.67 1.97 -2.48
C SER A 169 -24.98 0.71 -2.96
N PHE A 170 -23.93 0.32 -2.28
CA PHE A 170 -23.22 -0.94 -2.48
C PHE A 170 -23.42 -1.81 -1.25
N GLY A 171 -23.53 -3.10 -1.45
CA GLY A 171 -23.67 -4.06 -0.35
C GLY A 171 -22.90 -5.34 -0.66
N GLY A 172 -22.37 -5.94 0.40
CA GLY A 172 -21.76 -7.26 0.34
C GLY A 172 -22.15 -8.05 1.58
N ALA A 173 -22.35 -9.35 1.41
CA ALA A 173 -22.60 -10.25 2.52
C ALA A 173 -21.85 -11.56 2.39
N PHE A 174 -21.47 -12.10 3.54
CA PHE A 174 -20.95 -13.44 3.69
C PHE A 174 -22.08 -14.38 4.10
N LYS A 175 -22.10 -15.57 3.51
CA LYS A 175 -23.14 -16.58 3.71
C LYS A 175 -22.53 -17.91 4.12
N ILE A 176 -23.10 -18.52 5.16
CA ILE A 176 -22.80 -19.88 5.60
C ILE A 176 -24.07 -20.70 5.42
N VAL A 177 -23.97 -21.79 4.68
CA VAL A 177 -25.06 -22.71 4.41
C VAL A 177 -24.68 -24.08 4.94
N ARG A 178 -25.52 -24.67 5.78
CA ARG A 178 -25.36 -26.04 6.26
C ARG A 178 -26.61 -26.83 5.92
N GLN A 179 -26.41 -28.00 5.34
CA GLN A 179 -27.46 -28.97 5.09
C GLN A 179 -27.22 -30.21 5.94
N ASN A 180 -28.27 -30.72 6.57
CA ASN A 180 -28.27 -32.00 7.26
C ASN A 180 -29.28 -32.90 6.55
N LEU A 181 -28.79 -33.98 5.95
CA LEU A 181 -29.57 -34.99 5.26
C LEU A 181 -29.41 -36.31 6.01
N ALA A 182 -30.43 -36.70 6.76
CA ALA A 182 -30.37 -37.86 7.66
C ALA A 182 -29.15 -37.79 8.61
N ASP A 183 -28.19 -38.72 8.48
CA ASP A 183 -26.97 -38.82 9.27
C ASP A 183 -25.78 -38.02 8.69
N GLN A 184 -25.93 -37.46 7.49
CA GLN A 184 -24.88 -36.73 6.80
C GLN A 184 -25.05 -35.22 6.92
N SER A 185 -23.94 -34.47 6.97
CA SER A 185 -23.99 -33.01 6.95
C SER A 185 -22.93 -32.42 6.05
N ALA A 186 -23.28 -31.34 5.36
CA ALA A 186 -22.40 -30.59 4.48
C ALA A 186 -22.51 -29.10 4.79
N THR A 187 -21.38 -28.38 4.68
CA THR A 187 -21.33 -26.92 4.85
C THR A 187 -20.68 -26.27 3.65
N ALA A 188 -21.30 -25.19 3.17
CA ALA A 188 -20.81 -24.34 2.10
C ALA A 188 -20.72 -22.89 2.55
N LEU A 189 -19.73 -22.19 2.01
CA LEU A 189 -19.53 -20.77 2.19
C LEU A 189 -19.87 -20.07 0.87
N GLY A 190 -20.50 -18.90 0.97
CA GLY A 190 -20.85 -18.10 -0.19
C GLY A 190 -20.79 -16.60 0.07
N LEU A 191 -20.95 -15.84 -1.00
CA LEU A 191 -21.00 -14.39 -0.99
C LEU A 191 -22.22 -13.89 -1.75
N ASP A 192 -22.80 -12.80 -1.25
CA ASP A 192 -23.75 -11.99 -1.99
C ASP A 192 -23.13 -10.62 -2.23
N LEU A 193 -23.22 -10.11 -3.45
CA LEU A 193 -22.77 -8.76 -3.80
C LEU A 193 -23.90 -8.05 -4.53
N GLY A 194 -24.13 -6.78 -4.20
CA GLY A 194 -25.22 -6.03 -4.80
C GLY A 194 -24.95 -4.55 -4.84
N PHE A 195 -25.62 -3.89 -5.77
CA PHE A 195 -25.73 -2.45 -5.76
C PHE A 195 -27.16 -2.02 -6.06
N LEU A 196 -27.51 -0.82 -5.61
CA LEU A 196 -28.79 -0.20 -5.88
C LEU A 196 -28.61 1.30 -6.10
N ILE A 197 -29.14 1.80 -7.21
CA ILE A 197 -29.12 3.21 -7.57
C ILE A 197 -30.55 3.72 -7.52
N LYS A 198 -30.81 4.76 -6.72
CA LYS A 198 -32.12 5.39 -6.57
C LYS A 198 -32.07 6.85 -7.01
N TYR A 199 -32.94 7.19 -7.95
CA TYR A 199 -33.14 8.55 -8.43
C TYR A 199 -34.64 8.89 -8.44
N LYS A 200 -35.05 9.81 -7.56
CA LYS A 200 -36.46 10.19 -7.35
C LYS A 200 -37.36 8.96 -7.10
N HIS A 201 -38.17 8.61 -8.09
CA HIS A 201 -39.17 7.53 -8.02
C HIS A 201 -38.68 6.22 -8.61
N ILE A 202 -37.49 6.18 -9.22
CA ILE A 202 -36.98 4.99 -9.91
C ILE A 202 -35.76 4.47 -9.16
N SER A 203 -35.68 3.17 -9.02
CA SER A 203 -34.50 2.45 -8.54
C SER A 203 -34.08 1.37 -9.53
N TYR A 204 -32.77 1.20 -9.68
CA TYR A 204 -32.15 0.14 -10.45
C TYR A 204 -31.28 -0.68 -9.51
N GLY A 205 -31.51 -1.98 -9.46
CA GLY A 205 -30.72 -2.91 -8.66
C GLY A 205 -30.06 -3.95 -9.54
N ALA A 206 -28.87 -4.38 -9.15
CA ALA A 206 -28.32 -5.64 -9.63
C ALA A 206 -27.55 -6.34 -8.51
N THR A 207 -27.57 -7.66 -8.54
CA THR A 207 -26.92 -8.47 -7.50
C THR A 207 -26.45 -9.80 -8.05
N ILE A 208 -25.41 -10.33 -7.41
CA ILE A 208 -24.98 -11.72 -7.49
C ILE A 208 -25.35 -12.33 -6.15
N GLN A 209 -26.22 -13.35 -6.18
CA GLN A 209 -26.67 -14.08 -5.01
C GLN A 209 -26.00 -15.45 -4.97
N ASN A 210 -25.68 -15.92 -3.77
CA ASN A 210 -25.17 -17.26 -3.49
C ASN A 210 -23.91 -17.62 -4.30
N PHE A 211 -23.03 -16.64 -4.56
CA PHE A 211 -21.75 -16.92 -5.22
C PHE A 211 -20.97 -17.93 -4.37
N THR A 212 -20.60 -19.06 -4.97
CA THR A 212 -20.06 -20.19 -4.21
C THR A 212 -18.56 -20.00 -3.93
N ILE A 213 -18.16 -19.95 -2.65
CA ILE A 213 -16.74 -20.04 -2.25
C ILE A 213 -16.36 -21.51 -2.06
N THR A 214 -17.14 -22.25 -1.26
CA THR A 214 -16.96 -23.69 -1.05
C THR A 214 -18.24 -24.42 -1.40
N LYS A 215 -18.12 -25.56 -2.06
CA LYS A 215 -19.26 -26.40 -2.48
C LYS A 215 -19.73 -27.27 -1.32
N LEU A 216 -20.99 -27.69 -1.38
CA LEU A 216 -21.53 -28.72 -0.49
C LEU A 216 -20.97 -30.07 -0.90
N LYS A 217 -20.46 -30.84 0.06
CA LYS A 217 -19.99 -32.20 -0.16
C LYS A 217 -20.44 -33.07 1.02
N PHE A 218 -21.26 -34.07 0.74
CA PHE A 218 -21.72 -35.03 1.74
C PHE A 218 -20.77 -36.23 1.79
N ILE A 219 -20.60 -36.92 0.66
CA ILE A 219 -19.77 -38.12 0.55
C ILE A 219 -18.74 -37.92 -0.57
N GLU A 220 -19.14 -38.08 -1.84
CA GLU A 220 -18.22 -38.02 -2.98
C GLU A 220 -18.43 -36.78 -3.85
N LYS A 221 -19.67 -36.47 -4.21
CA LYS A 221 -20.02 -35.40 -5.15
C LYS A 221 -20.05 -34.03 -4.47
N GLU A 222 -19.59 -33.02 -5.20
CA GLU A 222 -19.63 -31.62 -4.78
C GLU A 222 -20.67 -30.84 -5.58
N ASP A 223 -21.60 -30.19 -4.88
CA ASP A 223 -22.65 -29.37 -5.48
C ASP A 223 -22.49 -27.90 -5.08
N PRO A 224 -22.45 -26.96 -6.04
CA PRO A 224 -22.40 -25.52 -5.73
C PRO A 224 -23.73 -25.00 -5.19
N LEU A 225 -23.69 -23.83 -4.56
CA LEU A 225 -24.89 -23.08 -4.18
C LEU A 225 -25.62 -22.55 -5.45
N PRO A 226 -26.93 -22.27 -5.38
CA PRO A 226 -27.71 -21.78 -6.52
C PRO A 226 -27.37 -20.32 -6.82
N GLU A 227 -26.23 -20.13 -7.48
CA GLU A 227 -25.69 -18.83 -7.87
C GLU A 227 -26.62 -18.16 -8.87
N THR A 228 -27.11 -16.97 -8.49
CA THR A 228 -28.12 -16.23 -9.27
C THR A 228 -27.61 -14.83 -9.60
N TYR A 229 -27.66 -14.47 -10.86
CA TYR A 229 -27.43 -13.10 -11.32
C TYR A 229 -28.77 -12.42 -11.52
N ARG A 230 -29.04 -11.34 -10.79
CA ARG A 230 -30.29 -10.59 -10.89
C ARG A 230 -30.07 -9.14 -11.29
N GLY A 231 -31.01 -8.63 -12.08
CA GLY A 231 -31.17 -7.21 -12.38
C GLY A 231 -32.64 -6.83 -12.24
N GLY A 232 -32.91 -5.66 -11.66
CA GLY A 232 -34.27 -5.25 -11.34
C GLY A 232 -34.49 -3.75 -11.38
N VAL A 233 -35.72 -3.34 -11.65
CA VAL A 233 -36.18 -1.96 -11.62
C VAL A 233 -37.34 -1.84 -10.65
N GLY A 234 -37.27 -0.83 -9.77
CA GLY A 234 -38.36 -0.43 -8.89
C GLY A 234 -38.89 0.95 -9.29
N PHE A 235 -40.20 1.14 -9.23
CA PHE A 235 -40.86 2.43 -9.37
C PHE A 235 -41.74 2.69 -8.15
N ASN A 236 -41.43 3.74 -7.40
CA ASN A 236 -42.09 4.13 -6.17
C ASN A 236 -42.62 5.55 -6.29
N TYR A 237 -43.94 5.69 -6.42
CA TYR A 237 -44.60 6.96 -6.66
C TYR A 237 -45.73 7.19 -5.67
N LYS A 238 -45.73 8.38 -5.06
CA LYS A 238 -46.82 8.86 -4.21
C LYS A 238 -47.79 9.63 -5.09
N VAL A 239 -48.94 9.04 -5.41
CA VAL A 239 -49.99 9.67 -6.23
C VAL A 239 -50.65 10.80 -5.45
N ARG A 240 -50.93 10.54 -4.17
CA ARG A 240 -51.47 11.46 -3.16
C ARG A 240 -50.82 11.10 -1.82
N ASP A 241 -51.00 11.92 -0.79
CA ASP A 241 -50.46 11.65 0.55
C ASP A 241 -50.91 10.30 1.13
N ASN A 242 -52.05 9.81 0.64
CA ASN A 242 -52.73 8.63 1.11
C ASN A 242 -52.70 7.44 0.14
N ILE A 243 -52.07 7.58 -1.04
CA ILE A 243 -51.93 6.47 -2.02
C ILE A 243 -50.50 6.44 -2.53
N LYS A 244 -49.79 5.34 -2.23
CA LYS A 244 -48.46 5.03 -2.76
C LYS A 244 -48.58 3.83 -3.71
N ILE A 245 -47.94 3.93 -4.87
CA ILE A 245 -47.83 2.85 -5.84
C ILE A 245 -46.37 2.43 -5.92
N ASN A 246 -46.15 1.12 -5.85
CA ASN A 246 -44.87 0.45 -6.01
C ASN A 246 -45.01 -0.54 -7.18
N LEU A 247 -44.20 -0.38 -8.22
CA LEU A 247 -44.09 -1.35 -9.32
C LEU A 247 -42.67 -1.91 -9.33
N ALA A 248 -42.52 -3.18 -9.66
CA ALA A 248 -41.22 -3.83 -9.78
C ALA A 248 -41.19 -4.79 -10.96
N ALA A 249 -40.02 -4.89 -11.58
CA ALA A 249 -39.74 -5.88 -12.60
C ALA A 249 -38.29 -6.36 -12.47
N ASP A 250 -38.08 -7.67 -12.50
CA ASP A 250 -36.77 -8.29 -12.35
C ASP A 250 -36.51 -9.31 -13.46
N VAL A 251 -35.24 -9.51 -13.78
CA VAL A 251 -34.72 -10.65 -14.51
C VAL A 251 -33.73 -11.39 -13.61
N ALA A 252 -33.79 -12.72 -13.62
CA ALA A 252 -32.87 -13.57 -12.89
C ALA A 252 -32.32 -14.66 -13.80
N TRP A 253 -31.01 -14.82 -13.76
CA TRP A 253 -30.32 -15.88 -14.45
C TRP A 253 -29.64 -16.76 -13.41
N LEU A 254 -30.18 -17.97 -13.23
CA LEU A 254 -29.48 -19.06 -12.58
C LEU A 254 -28.62 -19.72 -13.64
N MET A 255 -27.33 -19.92 -13.35
CA MET A 255 -26.42 -20.54 -14.31
C MET A 255 -27.00 -21.91 -14.75
N ASP A 256 -26.78 -22.31 -16.00
CA ASP A 256 -27.37 -23.53 -16.62
C ASP A 256 -28.91 -23.60 -16.76
N GLN A 257 -29.66 -22.59 -16.31
CA GLN A 257 -31.11 -22.49 -16.52
C GLN A 257 -31.49 -21.36 -17.49
N LYS A 258 -32.74 -21.40 -17.96
CA LYS A 258 -33.33 -20.32 -18.75
C LYS A 258 -33.47 -19.06 -17.91
N LEU A 259 -33.35 -17.90 -18.57
CA LEU A 259 -33.60 -16.61 -17.94
C LEU A 259 -35.05 -16.56 -17.42
N LYS A 260 -35.20 -16.23 -16.14
CA LYS A 260 -36.48 -16.04 -15.46
C LYS A 260 -36.78 -14.54 -15.40
N SER A 261 -38.06 -14.17 -15.48
CA SER A 261 -38.47 -12.76 -15.37
C SER A 261 -39.68 -12.63 -14.47
N TYR A 262 -39.76 -11.52 -13.76
CA TYR A 262 -40.75 -11.30 -12.71
C TYR A 262 -41.33 -9.90 -12.83
N CYS A 263 -42.61 -9.73 -12.49
CA CYS A 263 -43.17 -8.41 -12.27
C CYS A 263 -44.14 -8.40 -11.08
N GLY A 264 -44.27 -7.24 -10.46
CA GLY A 264 -45.13 -7.04 -9.30
C GLY A 264 -45.63 -5.61 -9.19
N ALA A 265 -46.81 -5.47 -8.61
CA ALA A 265 -47.40 -4.20 -8.26
C ALA A 265 -47.94 -4.22 -6.83
N GLU A 266 -47.73 -3.14 -6.10
CA GLU A 266 -48.24 -2.89 -4.76
C GLU A 266 -48.89 -1.51 -4.72
N VAL A 267 -50.08 -1.45 -4.14
CA VAL A 267 -50.77 -0.20 -3.83
C VAL A 267 -50.95 -0.14 -2.32
N VAL A 268 -50.48 0.95 -1.71
CA VAL A 268 -50.60 1.20 -0.27
C VAL A 268 -51.57 2.36 -0.04
N PHE A 269 -52.67 2.06 0.64
CA PHE A 269 -53.74 2.97 1.01
C PHE A 269 -53.56 3.48 2.44
N ASN A 270 -53.62 4.80 2.61
CA ASN A 270 -53.51 5.55 3.85
C ASN A 270 -52.29 5.19 4.71
N LYS A 271 -51.24 4.60 4.11
CA LYS A 271 -50.10 3.98 4.83
C LYS A 271 -50.50 2.89 5.84
N ILE A 272 -51.69 2.30 5.68
CA ILE A 272 -52.23 1.27 6.57
C ILE A 272 -52.39 -0.05 5.83
N ILE A 273 -52.99 -0.04 4.63
CA ILE A 273 -53.31 -1.28 3.91
C ILE A 273 -52.50 -1.35 2.63
N ALA A 274 -51.78 -2.44 2.42
CA ALA A 274 -51.13 -2.77 1.16
C ALA A 274 -51.89 -3.90 0.46
N VAL A 275 -52.05 -3.78 -0.86
CA VAL A 275 -52.57 -4.83 -1.74
C VAL A 275 -51.58 -5.06 -2.86
N ARG A 276 -51.32 -6.33 -3.18
CA ARG A 276 -50.22 -6.75 -4.05
C ARG A 276 -50.65 -7.84 -5.00
N GLY A 277 -50.13 -7.76 -6.22
CA GLY A 277 -50.20 -8.84 -7.20
C GLY A 277 -48.89 -8.92 -7.96
N GLY A 278 -48.46 -10.14 -8.25
CA GLY A 278 -47.27 -10.36 -9.04
C GLY A 278 -47.34 -11.64 -9.86
N TYR A 279 -46.51 -11.68 -10.89
CA TYR A 279 -46.49 -12.72 -11.90
C TYR A 279 -45.06 -13.11 -12.27
N LYS A 280 -44.84 -14.40 -12.47
CA LYS A 280 -43.56 -14.98 -12.87
C LYS A 280 -43.64 -15.49 -14.31
N PHE A 281 -42.66 -15.10 -15.11
CA PHE A 281 -42.50 -15.54 -16.50
C PHE A 281 -41.30 -16.48 -16.59
N HIS A 282 -41.48 -17.61 -17.26
CA HIS A 282 -40.42 -18.60 -17.51
C HIS A 282 -39.85 -19.25 -16.23
N ASP A 283 -40.57 -19.18 -15.12
CA ASP A 283 -40.32 -19.88 -13.85
C ASP A 283 -41.58 -20.67 -13.49
N PHE A 284 -41.71 -21.89 -14.02
CA PHE A 284 -42.97 -22.66 -14.01
C PHE A 284 -43.00 -23.79 -12.95
N ASP A 285 -41.94 -23.94 -12.17
CA ASP A 285 -41.69 -25.16 -11.40
C ASP A 285 -42.61 -25.32 -10.18
N ALA A 286 -43.08 -24.22 -9.57
CA ALA A 286 -43.93 -24.28 -8.37
C ALA A 286 -45.18 -23.40 -8.47
N ASN A 287 -45.03 -22.11 -8.80
CA ASN A 287 -46.14 -21.16 -8.88
C ASN A 287 -45.91 -20.12 -9.99
N ARG A 288 -47.00 -19.57 -10.56
CA ARG A 288 -46.92 -18.56 -11.63
C ARG A 288 -47.29 -17.16 -11.19
N TRP A 289 -48.08 -17.04 -10.12
CA TRP A 289 -48.56 -15.76 -9.62
C TRP A 289 -48.69 -15.79 -8.10
N GLY A 290 -48.75 -14.61 -7.51
CA GLY A 290 -48.99 -14.43 -6.09
C GLY A 290 -49.87 -13.21 -5.87
N ALA A 291 -50.74 -13.30 -4.87
CA ALA A 291 -51.51 -12.18 -4.37
C ALA A 291 -51.21 -12.00 -2.89
N GLY A 292 -51.07 -10.75 -2.45
CA GLY A 292 -50.74 -10.46 -1.07
C GLY A 292 -51.44 -9.23 -0.54
N THR A 293 -51.58 -9.18 0.78
CA THR A 293 -52.02 -8.00 1.50
C THR A 293 -51.12 -7.74 2.69
N GLY A 294 -51.10 -6.51 3.16
CA GLY A 294 -50.34 -6.12 4.34
C GLY A 294 -51.10 -5.10 5.15
N VAL A 295 -51.03 -5.19 6.46
CA VAL A 295 -51.54 -4.19 7.39
C VAL A 295 -50.35 -3.57 8.11
N ILE A 296 -50.23 -2.25 8.04
CA ILE A 296 -49.21 -1.43 8.68
C ILE A 296 -49.88 -0.75 9.87
N ILE A 297 -49.41 -1.08 11.06
CA ILE A 297 -49.94 -0.63 12.34
C ILE A 297 -48.89 0.29 12.96
N PRO A 298 -49.13 1.61 13.05
CA PRO A 298 -48.22 2.49 13.78
C PRO A 298 -48.20 2.09 15.26
N VAL A 299 -47.02 2.09 15.88
CA VAL A 299 -46.85 1.74 17.29
C VAL A 299 -46.27 2.94 18.02
N GLU A 300 -47.16 3.81 18.49
CA GLU A 300 -46.80 5.08 19.16
C GLU A 300 -45.92 4.86 20.41
N ALA A 301 -46.11 3.74 21.10
CA ALA A 301 -45.29 3.36 22.25
C ALA A 301 -43.80 3.15 21.91
N LEU A 302 -43.48 2.97 20.63
CA LEU A 302 -42.12 2.85 20.09
C LEU A 302 -41.74 4.07 19.23
N GLY A 303 -42.40 5.22 19.39
CA GLY A 303 -42.15 6.43 18.57
C GLY A 303 -42.81 6.34 17.18
N ASN A 304 -42.15 6.85 16.14
CA ASN A 304 -42.56 6.73 14.73
C ASN A 304 -42.20 5.35 14.13
N SER A 305 -42.40 4.30 14.93
CA SER A 305 -42.27 2.89 14.58
C SER A 305 -43.56 2.35 13.99
N TYR A 306 -43.46 1.26 13.25
CA TYR A 306 -44.64 0.49 12.84
C TYR A 306 -44.37 -1.02 12.88
N VAL A 307 -45.46 -1.76 13.07
CA VAL A 307 -45.52 -3.20 12.87
C VAL A 307 -46.29 -3.46 11.59
N LYS A 308 -45.74 -4.27 10.70
CA LYS A 308 -46.38 -4.66 9.45
C LYS A 308 -46.61 -6.15 9.44
N VAL A 309 -47.86 -6.55 9.27
CA VAL A 309 -48.27 -7.95 9.12
C VAL A 309 -48.62 -8.16 7.66
N ASP A 310 -47.86 -9.01 6.98
CA ASP A 310 -48.06 -9.36 5.58
C ASP A 310 -48.58 -10.80 5.45
N TYR A 311 -49.54 -10.98 4.54
CA TYR A 311 -50.06 -12.28 4.13
C TYR A 311 -49.96 -12.42 2.61
N ALA A 312 -49.62 -13.60 2.13
CA ALA A 312 -49.67 -13.91 0.70
C ALA A 312 -50.20 -15.32 0.42
N TYR A 313 -50.94 -15.39 -0.66
CA TYR A 313 -51.43 -16.61 -1.29
C TYR A 313 -50.65 -16.83 -2.59
N SER A 314 -50.23 -18.07 -2.82
CA SER A 314 -49.69 -18.47 -4.12
C SER A 314 -50.04 -19.94 -4.44
N PRO A 315 -50.65 -20.21 -5.60
CA PRO A 315 -51.04 -21.56 -5.99
C PRO A 315 -49.82 -22.40 -6.38
N LEU A 316 -49.80 -23.65 -5.93
CA LEU A 316 -48.84 -24.66 -6.31
C LEU A 316 -49.41 -25.53 -7.44
N ALA A 317 -49.38 -25.03 -8.67
CA ALA A 317 -50.02 -25.68 -9.81
C ALA A 317 -49.48 -27.10 -10.07
N ALA A 318 -48.22 -27.36 -9.72
CA ALA A 318 -47.59 -28.68 -9.85
C ALA A 318 -48.05 -29.70 -8.78
N PHE A 319 -48.69 -29.25 -7.69
CA PHE A 319 -49.03 -30.08 -6.52
C PHE A 319 -50.52 -30.01 -6.15
N GLU A 320 -51.37 -29.47 -7.05
CA GLU A 320 -52.81 -29.27 -6.84
C GLU A 320 -53.16 -28.58 -5.51
N GLY A 321 -52.26 -27.72 -5.02
CA GLY A 321 -52.36 -27.10 -3.70
C GLY A 321 -52.13 -25.60 -3.72
N SER A 322 -52.03 -25.01 -2.54
CA SER A 322 -51.69 -23.60 -2.37
C SER A 322 -50.79 -23.40 -1.17
N THR A 323 -49.99 -22.33 -1.23
CA THR A 323 -49.11 -21.91 -0.14
C THR A 323 -49.60 -20.60 0.44
N HIS A 324 -49.60 -20.55 1.76
CA HIS A 324 -50.00 -19.39 2.56
C HIS A 324 -48.78 -18.94 3.34
N ARG A 325 -48.38 -17.68 3.19
CA ARG A 325 -47.21 -17.11 3.86
C ARG A 325 -47.60 -15.98 4.78
N PHE A 326 -46.97 -15.95 5.94
CA PHE A 326 -47.12 -14.87 6.90
C PHE A 326 -45.76 -14.23 7.17
N SER A 327 -45.74 -12.91 7.30
CA SER A 327 -44.53 -12.18 7.67
C SER A 327 -44.87 -11.03 8.60
N LEU A 328 -44.00 -10.80 9.56
CA LEU A 328 -44.08 -9.72 10.53
C LEU A 328 -42.82 -8.87 10.36
N ILE A 329 -42.99 -7.57 10.15
CA ILE A 329 -41.86 -6.63 10.08
C ILE A 329 -42.08 -5.59 11.17
N ILE A 330 -41.06 -5.37 11.98
CA ILE A 330 -41.03 -4.32 12.99
C ILE A 330 -39.95 -3.34 12.55
N GLU A 331 -40.37 -2.16 12.10
CA GLU A 331 -39.45 -1.05 11.83
C GLU A 331 -39.48 -0.13 13.05
N PHE A 332 -38.35 -0.02 13.73
CA PHE A 332 -38.20 0.89 14.85
C PHE A 332 -38.01 2.31 14.35
N ASP A 333 -38.45 3.28 15.14
CA ASP A 333 -38.11 4.67 14.89
C ASP A 333 -36.59 4.82 14.90
N THR A 334 -36.08 5.92 14.33
CA THR A 334 -34.68 6.26 14.55
C THR A 334 -34.45 6.23 16.04
N MET A 335 -33.59 5.30 16.51
CA MET A 335 -33.01 5.39 17.86
C MET A 335 -32.53 6.82 17.93
N GLU A 336 -33.19 7.67 18.74
CA GLU A 336 -32.79 9.07 18.86
C GLU A 336 -31.29 9.02 19.03
N LYS A 337 -30.57 9.71 18.13
CA LYS A 337 -29.17 10.04 18.42
C LYS A 337 -29.23 10.59 19.83
N LYS A 338 -28.68 9.87 20.80
CA LYS A 338 -28.44 10.45 22.13
C LYS A 338 -27.81 11.81 21.81
N PRO A 339 -28.41 12.93 22.25
CA PRO A 339 -27.87 14.23 21.96
C PRO A 339 -26.38 14.14 22.27
N THR A 340 -25.57 14.32 21.23
CA THR A 340 -24.13 14.39 21.42
C THR A 340 -23.90 15.57 22.36
N ALA A 341 -22.80 15.59 23.13
CA ALA A 341 -22.53 16.69 24.04
C ALA A 341 -22.77 18.08 23.38
N ALA A 342 -22.54 18.20 22.07
CA ALA A 342 -22.87 19.34 21.21
C ALA A 342 -24.33 19.87 21.25
N ASP A 343 -25.33 19.04 21.57
CA ASP A 343 -26.75 19.39 21.56
C ASP A 343 -27.25 19.91 22.93
N ILE A 344 -26.45 19.74 23.99
CA ILE A 344 -26.75 20.19 25.38
C ILE A 344 -25.98 21.48 25.73
N LEU A 345 -24.99 21.84 24.92
CA LEU A 345 -24.06 22.94 25.17
C LEU A 345 -24.64 24.30 24.72
N SER A 346 -24.45 25.33 25.54
CA SER A 346 -24.75 26.73 25.20
C SER A 346 -24.00 27.18 23.93
N GLU A 347 -24.42 28.26 23.25
CA GLU A 347 -23.76 28.73 22.01
C GLU A 347 -22.23 28.92 22.15
N GLU A 348 -21.75 29.30 23.34
CA GLU A 348 -20.32 29.42 23.62
C GLU A 348 -19.61 28.07 23.72
N GLU A 349 -20.26 27.10 24.33
CA GLU A 349 -19.73 25.75 24.49
C GLU A 349 -19.79 24.95 23.18
N ARG A 350 -20.80 25.22 22.33
CA ARG A 350 -20.88 24.67 20.97
C ARG A 350 -19.74 25.18 20.09
N LYS A 351 -19.41 26.47 20.17
CA LYS A 351 -18.23 27.03 19.49
C LYS A 351 -16.92 26.42 19.99
N LYS A 352 -16.80 26.15 21.29
CA LYS A 352 -15.62 25.46 21.86
C LYS A 352 -15.55 24.00 21.41
N PHE A 353 -16.68 23.30 21.37
CA PHE A 353 -16.76 21.92 20.91
C PHE A 353 -16.45 21.80 19.41
N ASP A 354 -17.01 22.68 18.58
CA ASP A 354 -16.73 22.74 17.14
C ASP A 354 -15.25 23.09 16.88
N ALA A 355 -14.68 24.04 17.64
CA ALA A 355 -13.26 24.37 17.56
C ALA A 355 -12.37 23.20 18.00
N LEU A 356 -12.75 22.46 19.05
CA LEU A 356 -12.04 21.28 19.52
C LEU A 356 -12.17 20.11 18.55
N ALA A 357 -13.34 19.91 17.95
CA ALA A 357 -13.58 18.88 16.95
C ALA A 357 -12.80 19.15 15.67
N GLU A 358 -12.72 20.40 15.23
CA GLU A 358 -11.88 20.80 14.10
C GLU A 358 -10.39 20.66 14.42
N GLN A 359 -9.97 21.03 15.63
CA GLN A 359 -8.60 20.80 16.10
C GLN A 359 -8.25 19.30 16.12
N LEU A 360 -9.14 18.47 16.67
CA LEU A 360 -8.96 17.02 16.73
C LEU A 360 -8.94 16.40 15.33
N ARG A 361 -9.77 16.90 14.41
CA ARG A 361 -9.75 16.47 13.00
C ARG A 361 -8.42 16.80 12.34
N LEU A 362 -7.90 18.02 12.53
CA LEU A 362 -6.59 18.42 12.02
C LEU A 362 -5.46 17.57 12.61
N GLU A 363 -5.54 17.22 13.90
CA GLU A 363 -4.60 16.32 14.56
C GLU A 363 -4.68 14.88 14.05
N VAL A 364 -5.88 14.33 13.81
CA VAL A 364 -6.07 12.98 13.24
C VAL A 364 -5.56 12.93 11.80
N GLU A 365 -5.87 13.94 10.97
CA GLU A 365 -5.34 14.04 9.60
C GLU A 365 -3.80 14.19 9.61
N ALA A 366 -3.23 14.93 10.57
CA ALA A 366 -1.79 15.04 10.74
C ALA A 366 -1.16 13.71 11.20
N ALA A 367 -1.82 12.98 12.11
CA ALA A 367 -1.38 11.68 12.60
C ALA A 367 -1.44 10.61 11.51
N GLU A 368 -2.47 10.62 10.67
CA GLU A 368 -2.59 9.69 9.54
C GLU A 368 -1.52 9.96 8.47
N LYS A 369 -1.27 11.24 8.14
CA LYS A 369 -0.16 11.64 7.27
C LYS A 369 1.20 11.24 7.86
N ALA A 370 1.39 11.42 9.16
CA ALA A 370 2.63 11.00 9.85
C ALA A 370 2.79 9.48 9.82
N ARG A 371 1.71 8.71 9.99
CA ARG A 371 1.73 7.24 9.91
C ARG A 371 2.09 6.75 8.51
N LEU A 372 1.50 7.33 7.47
CA LEU A 372 1.83 7.00 6.08
C LEU A 372 3.30 7.34 5.76
N ALA A 373 3.77 8.53 6.17
CA ALA A 373 5.17 8.91 6.01
C ALA A 373 6.13 7.98 6.77
N ALA A 374 5.76 7.50 7.96
CA ALA A 374 6.54 6.53 8.72
C ALA A 374 6.60 5.16 8.03
N GLN A 375 5.49 4.68 7.47
CA GLN A 375 5.45 3.43 6.70
C GLN A 375 6.29 3.51 5.41
N GLU A 376 6.24 4.64 4.71
CA GLU A 376 7.10 4.88 3.53
C GLU A 376 8.57 4.97 3.90
N ALA A 377 8.91 5.62 5.02
CA ALA A 377 10.27 5.68 5.54
C ALA A 377 10.81 4.29 5.91
N GLU A 378 10.00 3.47 6.58
CA GLU A 378 10.37 2.10 6.96
C GLU A 378 10.58 1.19 5.74
N LYS A 379 9.74 1.33 4.71
CA LYS A 379 9.93 0.60 3.45
C LYS A 379 11.24 0.99 2.78
N ARG A 380 11.53 2.30 2.74
CA ARG A 380 12.77 2.84 2.16
C ARG A 380 14.02 2.38 2.92
N THR A 381 13.97 2.28 4.26
CA THR A 381 15.11 1.77 5.04
C THR A 381 15.34 0.29 4.79
N LYS A 382 14.28 -0.53 4.76
CA LYS A 382 14.38 -1.97 4.44
C LYS A 382 14.94 -2.23 3.04
N GLU A 383 14.52 -1.44 2.05
CA GLU A 383 15.06 -1.53 0.68
C GLU A 383 16.56 -1.16 0.64
N LEU A 384 16.96 -0.12 1.37
CA LEU A 384 18.36 0.30 1.47
C LEU A 384 19.22 -0.74 2.20
N GLU A 385 18.73 -1.31 3.29
CA GLU A 385 19.39 -2.39 4.04
C GLU A 385 19.58 -3.64 3.18
N ALA A 386 18.55 -4.04 2.43
CA ALA A 386 18.62 -5.19 1.52
C ALA A 386 19.61 -4.94 0.37
N GLU A 387 19.67 -3.72 -0.16
CA GLU A 387 20.67 -3.33 -1.14
C GLU A 387 22.08 -3.39 -0.56
N MET A 388 22.30 -2.82 0.63
CA MET A 388 23.59 -2.86 1.34
C MET A 388 24.06 -4.29 1.58
N ALA A 389 23.18 -5.19 2.05
CA ALA A 389 23.52 -6.59 2.27
C ALA A 389 24.01 -7.30 0.99
N ARG A 390 23.34 -7.05 -0.15
CA ARG A 390 23.77 -7.60 -1.46
C ARG A 390 25.13 -7.06 -1.89
N ARG A 391 25.38 -5.76 -1.68
CA ARG A 391 26.65 -5.11 -1.97
C ARG A 391 27.78 -5.74 -1.15
N LEU A 392 27.57 -5.94 0.15
CA LEU A 392 28.56 -6.56 1.04
C LEU A 392 28.89 -8.00 0.64
N ALA A 393 27.89 -8.80 0.29
CA ALA A 393 28.09 -10.17 -0.17
C ALA A 393 28.97 -10.24 -1.42
N ARG A 394 28.77 -9.33 -2.39
CA ARG A 394 29.58 -9.29 -3.62
C ARG A 394 31.03 -8.92 -3.34
N ILE A 395 31.30 -7.96 -2.44
CA ILE A 395 32.69 -7.60 -2.10
C ILE A 395 33.40 -8.76 -1.39
N LYS A 396 32.71 -9.43 -0.46
CA LYS A 396 33.29 -10.59 0.23
C LYS A 396 33.71 -11.69 -0.76
N ALA A 397 32.90 -11.94 -1.80
CA ALA A 397 33.25 -12.89 -2.85
C ALA A 397 34.52 -12.49 -3.64
N ILE A 398 34.73 -11.20 -3.91
CA ILE A 398 35.97 -10.70 -4.55
C ILE A 398 37.17 -10.83 -3.58
N ALA A 399 36.96 -10.59 -2.30
CA ALA A 399 38.01 -10.75 -1.28
C ALA A 399 38.46 -12.22 -1.14
N ASP A 400 37.50 -13.16 -1.05
CA ASP A 400 37.76 -14.59 -0.87
C ASP A 400 38.54 -15.19 -2.06
N SER A 401 38.33 -14.67 -3.28
CA SER A 401 39.05 -15.11 -4.47
C SER A 401 40.49 -14.58 -4.56
N SER A 402 40.92 -13.70 -3.64
CA SER A 402 42.18 -12.94 -3.73
C SER A 402 43.36 -13.48 -2.92
N GLN A 403 43.35 -14.78 -2.60
CA GLN A 403 44.48 -15.50 -1.98
C GLN A 403 45.12 -14.75 -0.78
N GLY A 404 44.32 -14.06 0.03
CA GLY A 404 44.77 -13.32 1.22
C GLY A 404 45.38 -11.93 0.98
N LYS A 405 45.44 -11.42 -0.26
CA LYS A 405 45.88 -10.04 -0.56
C LYS A 405 44.86 -8.97 -0.17
N ILE A 406 43.60 -9.37 0.06
CA ILE A 406 42.49 -8.51 0.50
C ILE A 406 42.07 -8.95 1.88
N VAL A 407 42.14 -8.05 2.86
CA VAL A 407 41.69 -8.31 4.22
C VAL A 407 40.50 -7.41 4.53
N VAL A 408 39.40 -8.04 4.95
CA VAL A 408 38.16 -7.36 5.34
C VAL A 408 38.19 -7.16 6.86
N HIS A 409 38.13 -5.91 7.30
CA HIS A 409 38.00 -5.59 8.72
C HIS A 409 36.56 -5.15 8.99
N PRO A 410 35.76 -5.95 9.74
CA PRO A 410 34.45 -5.49 10.20
C PRO A 410 34.65 -4.38 11.22
N THR A 411 33.96 -3.26 11.03
CA THR A 411 33.92 -2.15 12.01
C THR A 411 32.74 -2.34 12.95
N SER A 412 32.74 -1.69 14.11
CA SER A 412 31.69 -1.78 15.14
C SER A 412 30.32 -1.25 14.71
N THR A 413 30.24 -0.53 13.59
CA THR A 413 28.99 -0.02 13.01
C THR A 413 28.65 -0.83 11.75
N MET A 414 27.41 -1.35 11.66
CA MET A 414 26.93 -2.17 10.54
C MET A 414 27.08 -1.52 9.14
N ASP A 415 27.37 -0.21 9.09
CA ASP A 415 27.43 0.58 7.85
C ASP A 415 28.86 0.82 7.32
N SER A 416 29.91 0.48 8.08
CA SER A 416 31.29 0.74 7.66
C SER A 416 32.15 -0.51 7.54
N ILE A 417 32.60 -0.82 6.33
CA ILE A 417 33.59 -1.88 6.11
C ILE A 417 34.88 -1.27 5.59
N ARG A 418 35.99 -1.64 6.24
CA ARG A 418 37.32 -1.26 5.83
C ARG A 418 37.98 -2.43 5.11
N PHE A 419 38.39 -2.18 3.87
CA PHE A 419 39.18 -3.15 3.10
C PHE A 419 40.63 -2.70 3.07
N THR A 420 41.52 -3.57 3.56
CA THR A 420 42.96 -3.36 3.43
C THR A 420 43.48 -4.25 2.32
N MET A 421 44.11 -3.67 1.31
CA MET A 421 44.74 -4.40 0.22
C MET A 421 46.21 -4.00 0.12
N ARG A 422 47.05 -4.87 -0.46
CA ARG A 422 48.49 -4.62 -0.58
C ARG A 422 49.01 -5.10 -1.92
N ILE A 423 49.90 -4.29 -2.50
CA ILE A 423 50.76 -4.71 -3.61
C ILE A 423 52.22 -4.48 -3.25
N ASN A 424 53.11 -5.31 -3.78
CA ASN A 424 54.54 -5.22 -3.54
C ASN A 424 55.31 -4.63 -4.72
N PHE A 425 56.50 -4.08 -4.43
CA PHE A 425 57.39 -3.47 -5.41
C PHE A 425 58.81 -4.03 -5.30
N ASP A 426 59.50 -4.07 -6.44
CA ASP A 426 60.91 -4.47 -6.46
C ASP A 426 61.82 -3.43 -5.81
N PHE A 427 63.04 -3.85 -5.48
CA PHE A 427 64.03 -2.98 -4.88
C PHE A 427 64.32 -1.79 -5.81
N ASP A 428 64.31 -0.58 -5.24
CA ASP A 428 64.57 0.67 -5.95
C ASP A 428 63.65 0.96 -7.15
N ARG A 429 62.49 0.31 -7.20
CA ARG A 429 61.52 0.41 -8.29
C ARG A 429 60.19 0.99 -7.84
N ALA A 430 59.55 1.71 -8.74
CA ALA A 430 58.20 2.26 -8.59
C ALA A 430 57.22 1.78 -9.67
N ASN A 431 57.65 0.95 -10.63
CA ASN A 431 56.76 0.27 -11.55
C ASN A 431 56.02 -0.87 -10.84
N ILE A 432 54.73 -1.01 -11.12
CA ILE A 432 53.91 -2.12 -10.63
C ILE A 432 54.42 -3.41 -11.29
N ARG A 433 54.61 -4.47 -10.49
CA ARG A 433 55.05 -5.77 -10.99
C ARG A 433 53.92 -6.46 -11.77
N ALA A 434 54.29 -7.31 -12.73
CA ALA A 434 53.32 -7.98 -13.58
C ALA A 434 52.35 -8.89 -12.79
N ASP A 435 52.84 -9.53 -11.72
CA ASP A 435 52.07 -10.38 -10.81
C ASP A 435 51.12 -9.60 -9.88
N GLU A 436 51.19 -8.27 -9.87
CA GLU A 436 50.28 -7.40 -9.13
C GLU A 436 49.17 -6.81 -10.00
N PHE A 437 49.19 -7.00 -11.32
CA PHE A 437 48.15 -6.46 -12.20
C PHE A 437 46.77 -7.04 -11.92
N GLU A 438 46.68 -8.33 -11.60
CA GLU A 438 45.41 -8.95 -11.23
C GLU A 438 44.85 -8.35 -9.93
N THR A 439 45.71 -8.15 -8.91
CA THR A 439 45.34 -7.46 -7.69
C THR A 439 44.80 -6.05 -8.00
N MET A 440 45.50 -5.32 -8.88
CA MET A 440 45.14 -3.96 -9.28
C MET A 440 43.82 -3.88 -10.06
N GLN A 441 43.53 -4.85 -10.92
CA GLN A 441 42.24 -4.96 -11.63
C GLN A 441 41.09 -5.17 -10.63
N ARG A 442 41.29 -6.02 -9.62
CA ARG A 442 40.29 -6.25 -8.57
C ARG A 442 40.07 -5.00 -7.71
N VAL A 443 41.12 -4.23 -7.40
CA VAL A 443 40.98 -2.90 -6.78
C VAL A 443 40.10 -2.01 -7.66
N GLY A 444 40.36 -1.97 -8.96
CA GLY A 444 39.57 -1.22 -9.94
C GLY A 444 38.10 -1.63 -9.94
N GLU A 445 37.81 -2.93 -10.01
CA GLU A 445 36.44 -3.46 -9.98
C GLU A 445 35.70 -3.06 -8.70
N ILE A 446 36.35 -3.18 -7.53
CA ILE A 446 35.75 -2.77 -6.25
C ILE A 446 35.47 -1.26 -6.27
N LEU A 447 36.43 -0.43 -6.68
CA LEU A 447 36.23 1.03 -6.71
C LEU A 447 35.17 1.47 -7.71
N ASN A 448 35.01 0.77 -8.84
CA ASN A 448 34.00 1.09 -9.85
C ASN A 448 32.61 0.56 -9.52
N THR A 449 32.52 -0.62 -8.89
CA THR A 449 31.24 -1.17 -8.41
C THR A 449 30.64 -0.27 -7.32
N TYR A 450 31.49 0.40 -6.54
CA TYR A 450 31.09 1.28 -5.45
C TYR A 450 31.65 2.69 -5.66
N PRO A 451 31.07 3.49 -6.58
CA PRO A 451 31.59 4.79 -6.98
C PRO A 451 31.65 5.82 -5.83
N GLU A 452 30.90 5.60 -4.75
CA GLU A 452 30.85 6.44 -3.57
C GLU A 452 32.03 6.27 -2.60
N ASN A 453 32.73 5.12 -2.63
CA ASN A 453 33.74 4.78 -1.63
C ASN A 453 35.01 5.63 -1.82
N LYS A 454 35.65 6.09 -0.75
CA LYS A 454 36.96 6.76 -0.86
C LYS A 454 38.09 5.74 -0.65
N VAL A 455 39.22 5.95 -1.29
CA VAL A 455 40.42 5.09 -1.15
C VAL A 455 41.61 5.91 -0.68
N GLN A 456 42.27 5.41 0.35
CA GLN A 456 43.51 5.97 0.86
C GLN A 456 44.68 5.08 0.42
N LEU A 457 45.75 5.71 -0.06
CA LEU A 457 46.95 5.02 -0.50
C LEU A 457 48.12 5.39 0.41
N ALA A 458 48.79 4.38 0.93
CA ALA A 458 49.96 4.52 1.79
C ALA A 458 51.17 3.80 1.16
N GLY A 459 52.12 4.58 0.66
CA GLY A 459 53.35 4.06 0.06
C GLY A 459 54.45 3.86 1.10
N HIS A 460 55.19 2.76 0.98
CA HIS A 460 56.27 2.41 1.90
C HIS A 460 57.51 1.88 1.15
N THR A 461 58.67 2.00 1.80
CA THR A 461 59.95 1.45 1.35
C THR A 461 60.61 0.60 2.45
N CYS A 462 61.67 -0.12 2.09
CA CYS A 462 62.56 -0.73 3.08
C CYS A 462 63.51 0.33 3.67
N PHE A 463 64.30 -0.06 4.70
CA PHE A 463 65.17 0.90 5.40
C PHE A 463 66.36 1.45 4.59
N ILE A 464 66.74 0.80 3.50
CA ILE A 464 67.90 1.13 2.67
C ILE A 464 67.71 2.49 1.99
N GLY A 465 68.72 3.36 2.05
CA GLY A 465 68.71 4.70 1.47
C GLY A 465 68.38 5.82 2.47
N THR A 466 68.55 7.07 2.02
CA THR A 466 68.27 8.27 2.83
C THR A 466 66.77 8.42 3.08
N GLU A 467 66.40 9.15 4.13
CA GLU A 467 64.99 9.40 4.46
C GLU A 467 64.27 10.13 3.31
N GLU A 468 64.88 11.21 2.83
CA GLU A 468 64.41 12.00 1.70
C GLU A 468 64.19 11.16 0.43
N TYR A 469 65.15 10.28 0.11
CA TYR A 469 65.03 9.37 -1.03
C TYR A 469 63.83 8.42 -0.87
N ASN A 470 63.68 7.82 0.31
CA ASN A 470 62.62 6.87 0.61
C ASN A 470 61.23 7.51 0.59
N ILE A 471 61.10 8.76 1.06
CA ILE A 471 59.85 9.53 0.94
C ILE A 471 59.50 9.76 -0.52
N ARG A 472 60.44 10.21 -1.36
CA ARG A 472 60.20 10.36 -2.80
C ARG A 472 59.87 9.03 -3.50
N LEU A 473 60.58 7.96 -3.18
CA LEU A 473 60.35 6.64 -3.79
C LEU A 473 58.97 6.08 -3.40
N SER A 474 58.59 6.16 -2.13
CA SER A 474 57.25 5.76 -1.69
C SER A 474 56.14 6.59 -2.34
N HIS A 475 56.35 7.89 -2.54
CA HIS A 475 55.39 8.73 -3.25
C HIS A 475 55.26 8.34 -4.72
N ARG A 476 56.37 8.12 -5.44
CA ARG A 476 56.34 7.64 -6.84
C ARG A 476 55.59 6.31 -6.99
N ARG A 477 55.67 5.42 -6.01
CA ARG A 477 54.89 4.17 -6.00
C ARG A 477 53.39 4.42 -5.90
N VAL A 478 53.00 5.36 -5.04
CA VAL A 478 51.60 5.80 -4.93
C VAL A 478 51.14 6.44 -6.23
N ASP A 479 51.96 7.26 -6.89
CA ASP A 479 51.65 7.85 -8.19
C ASP A 479 51.48 6.81 -9.29
N SER A 480 52.33 5.78 -9.34
CA SER A 480 52.18 4.65 -10.28
C SER A 480 50.86 3.90 -10.08
N VAL A 481 50.47 3.68 -8.82
CA VAL A 481 49.19 3.05 -8.46
C VAL A 481 48.00 3.91 -8.89
N MET A 482 48.03 5.21 -8.57
CA MET A 482 46.98 6.14 -8.99
C MET A 482 46.87 6.16 -10.51
N THR A 483 48.00 6.28 -11.21
CA THR A 483 48.05 6.31 -12.68
C THR A 483 47.45 5.05 -13.28
N PHE A 484 47.78 3.87 -12.75
CA PHE A 484 47.20 2.61 -13.20
C PHE A 484 45.67 2.60 -13.01
N LEU A 485 45.18 2.92 -11.80
CA LEU A 485 43.75 2.91 -11.51
C LEU A 485 42.97 3.96 -12.32
N THR A 486 43.55 5.13 -12.56
CA THR A 486 42.87 6.17 -13.36
C THR A 486 42.89 5.84 -14.85
N ALA A 487 44.02 5.36 -15.38
CA ALA A 487 44.21 5.21 -16.83
C ALA A 487 43.76 3.84 -17.36
N LYS A 488 43.84 2.79 -16.55
CA LYS A 488 43.43 1.43 -16.93
C LYS A 488 42.07 1.06 -16.36
N GLU A 489 41.83 1.39 -15.10
CA GLU A 489 40.58 1.01 -14.40
C GLU A 489 39.54 2.14 -14.37
N SER A 490 39.77 3.28 -15.01
CA SER A 490 38.79 4.40 -15.07
C SER A 490 38.34 4.95 -13.70
N VAL A 491 39.13 4.77 -12.65
CA VAL A 491 38.84 5.30 -11.32
C VAL A 491 39.03 6.82 -11.32
N LYS A 492 38.01 7.57 -10.90
CA LYS A 492 38.08 9.03 -10.85
C LYS A 492 39.12 9.53 -9.83
N LEU A 493 39.79 10.63 -10.13
CA LEU A 493 40.84 11.19 -9.27
C LEU A 493 40.35 11.65 -7.89
N ASP A 494 39.09 12.08 -7.79
CA ASP A 494 38.48 12.53 -6.52
C ASP A 494 38.27 11.38 -5.52
N ARG A 495 38.47 10.13 -5.95
CA ARG A 495 38.35 8.93 -5.11
C ARG A 495 39.55 8.76 -4.18
N PHE A 496 40.72 9.28 -4.55
CA PHE A 496 41.95 9.15 -3.77
C PHE A 496 41.98 10.18 -2.65
N PHE A 497 41.70 9.72 -1.43
CA PHE A 497 41.67 10.55 -0.23
C PHE A 497 43.07 10.62 0.39
N TYR A 498 43.75 11.76 0.21
CA TYR A 498 45.09 12.05 0.72
C TYR A 498 46.10 10.90 0.54
N PRO A 499 46.53 10.61 -0.70
CA PRO A 499 47.61 9.65 -0.97
C PRO A 499 48.93 10.12 -0.34
N VAL A 500 49.55 9.29 0.50
CA VAL A 500 50.79 9.62 1.23
C VAL A 500 51.87 8.57 1.03
N GLY A 501 53.11 9.03 0.80
CA GLY A 501 54.31 8.19 0.87
C GLY A 501 55.00 8.35 2.23
N TYR A 502 55.04 7.30 3.04
CA TYR A 502 55.66 7.31 4.39
C TYR A 502 57.14 6.91 4.40
N GLY A 503 57.71 6.58 3.24
CA GLY A 503 59.08 6.08 3.15
C GLY A 503 59.28 4.84 4.03
N LYS A 504 60.31 4.84 4.87
CA LYS A 504 60.69 3.70 5.73
C LYS A 504 60.10 3.76 7.14
N GLN A 505 59.24 4.73 7.44
CA GLN A 505 58.78 5.03 8.80
C GLN A 505 57.77 4.02 9.36
N LYS A 506 57.09 3.25 8.50
CA LYS A 506 56.04 2.28 8.89
C LYS A 506 56.33 0.88 8.33
N PRO A 507 57.37 0.17 8.85
CA PRO A 507 57.67 -1.19 8.46
C PRO A 507 56.61 -2.17 8.99
N VAL A 508 56.32 -3.21 8.21
CA VAL A 508 55.39 -4.31 8.56
C VAL A 508 56.10 -5.64 8.79
N ALA A 509 57.38 -5.71 8.44
CA ALA A 509 58.25 -6.86 8.69
C ALA A 509 59.67 -6.39 9.05
N SER A 510 60.49 -7.29 9.59
CA SER A 510 61.89 -6.98 9.91
C SER A 510 62.65 -6.49 8.67
N ASN A 511 63.48 -5.47 8.84
CA ASN A 511 64.35 -4.97 7.77
C ASN A 511 65.67 -5.75 7.67
N ASP A 512 65.92 -6.65 8.61
CA ASP A 512 67.16 -7.42 8.71
C ASP A 512 67.18 -8.55 7.67
N THR A 513 66.01 -9.11 7.34
CA THR A 513 65.88 -10.19 6.35
C THR A 513 65.51 -9.68 4.95
N PRO A 514 66.03 -10.30 3.86
CA PRO A 514 65.60 -9.98 2.49
C PRO A 514 64.09 -10.07 2.28
N GLU A 515 63.45 -11.06 2.88
CA GLU A 515 62.01 -11.33 2.80
C GLU A 515 61.22 -10.20 3.47
N GLY A 516 61.62 -9.81 4.68
CA GLY A 516 60.96 -8.72 5.39
C GLY A 516 61.16 -7.36 4.71
N ARG A 517 62.33 -7.12 4.11
CA ARG A 517 62.52 -5.95 3.23
C ARG A 517 61.60 -5.99 2.01
N SER A 518 61.34 -7.16 1.45
CA SER A 518 60.39 -7.31 0.34
C SER A 518 58.97 -6.96 0.75
N MET A 519 58.55 -7.43 1.92
CA MET A 519 57.24 -7.10 2.50
C MET A 519 57.07 -5.60 2.78
N ASN A 520 58.15 -4.90 3.15
CA ASN A 520 58.13 -3.46 3.43
C ASN A 520 58.03 -2.60 2.15
N ARG A 521 58.46 -3.10 0.99
CA ARG A 521 58.34 -2.40 -0.29
C ARG A 521 56.94 -2.59 -0.85
N ARG A 522 56.01 -1.73 -0.46
CA ARG A 522 54.58 -1.92 -0.74
C ARG A 522 53.81 -0.61 -0.90
N VAL A 523 52.61 -0.72 -1.44
CA VAL A 523 51.55 0.27 -1.26
C VAL A 523 50.37 -0.43 -0.61
N ASP A 524 49.91 0.12 0.50
CA ASP A 524 48.69 -0.31 1.19
C ASP A 524 47.51 0.55 0.71
N PHE A 525 46.37 -0.10 0.50
CA PHE A 525 45.11 0.50 0.11
C PHE A 525 44.14 0.36 1.26
N THR A 526 43.45 1.43 1.61
CA THR A 526 42.35 1.40 2.57
C THR A 526 41.11 1.98 1.92
N ILE A 527 40.10 1.15 1.68
CA ILE A 527 38.83 1.58 1.08
C ILE A 527 37.79 1.77 2.20
N PHE A 528 37.10 2.91 2.16
CA PHE A 528 36.09 3.33 3.12
C PHE A 528 34.71 3.40 2.47
N THR A 529 33.70 2.81 3.11
CA THR A 529 32.30 2.88 2.67
C THR A 529 31.63 4.18 3.12
N LYS A 530 30.51 4.53 2.47
CA LYS A 530 29.83 5.85 2.50
C LYS A 530 29.67 6.53 3.87
N THR A 531 29.53 5.80 4.97
CA THR A 531 29.31 6.36 6.31
C THR A 531 30.60 6.60 7.10
N ASP A 532 31.75 6.06 6.66
CA ASP A 532 33.05 6.26 7.32
C ASP A 532 33.83 7.36 6.58
N THR A 533 33.94 8.53 7.19
CA THR A 533 34.82 9.58 6.65
C THR A 533 36.26 9.19 6.95
N PRO A 534 37.12 8.95 5.94
CA PRO A 534 38.48 8.52 6.21
C PRO A 534 39.21 9.58 7.05
N PRO A 535 39.99 9.20 8.06
CA PRO A 535 40.80 10.15 8.80
C PRO A 535 41.89 10.74 7.88
N VAL A 536 42.11 12.05 7.97
CA VAL A 536 43.22 12.69 7.24
C VAL A 536 44.55 12.11 7.76
N PRO A 537 45.37 11.46 6.92
CA PRO A 537 46.64 10.88 7.33
C PRO A 537 47.64 11.93 7.79
N GLU A 538 48.64 11.52 8.56
CA GLU A 538 49.81 12.34 8.82
C GLU A 538 50.56 12.61 7.51
N GLY A 539 50.80 13.88 7.23
CA GLY A 539 51.58 14.32 6.08
C GLY A 539 53.06 14.05 6.31
N SER A 540 53.74 13.69 5.23
CA SER A 540 55.18 13.43 5.20
C SER A 540 55.94 14.39 4.28
N ALA A 541 55.22 15.15 3.45
CA ALA A 541 55.83 16.07 2.51
C ALA A 541 54.94 17.26 2.12
N ILE A 542 55.58 18.37 1.76
CA ILE A 542 54.94 19.54 1.13
C ILE A 542 54.81 19.27 -0.37
N LYS A 543 53.58 19.43 -0.88
CA LYS A 543 53.23 19.18 -2.28
C LYS A 543 53.30 20.47 -3.11
N SER A 544 52.64 21.53 -2.66
CA SER A 544 52.59 22.82 -3.37
C SER A 544 52.43 23.99 -2.40
N ILE A 545 52.74 25.19 -2.90
CA ILE A 545 52.38 26.46 -2.25
C ILE A 545 51.58 27.26 -3.27
N GLU A 546 50.42 27.76 -2.84
CA GLU A 546 49.47 28.47 -3.69
C GLU A 546 49.03 29.77 -3.00
N ILE A 547 48.76 30.82 -3.79
CA ILE A 547 48.11 32.02 -3.27
C ILE A 547 46.60 31.78 -3.26
N ALA A 548 45.93 32.08 -2.16
CA ALA A 548 44.48 32.14 -2.06
C ALA A 548 43.98 33.59 -2.10
N GLU A 549 42.69 33.76 -2.36
CA GLU A 549 42.00 35.06 -2.23
C GLU A 549 42.17 35.63 -0.81
N ASN A 550 42.19 36.97 -0.67
CA ASN A 550 42.28 37.70 0.61
C ASN A 550 43.62 37.54 1.37
N ASN A 551 44.75 37.91 0.75
CA ASN A 551 46.04 38.05 1.44
C ASN A 551 46.52 36.76 2.15
N THR A 552 46.17 35.59 1.62
CA THR A 552 46.44 34.31 2.27
C THR A 552 47.26 33.40 1.36
N VAL A 553 48.31 32.79 1.90
CA VAL A 553 49.10 31.73 1.24
C VAL A 553 48.72 30.38 1.82
N LYS A 554 48.47 29.40 0.96
CA LYS A 554 48.21 28.00 1.31
C LYS A 554 49.47 27.18 1.07
N ILE A 555 49.98 26.53 2.11
CA ILE A 555 51.01 25.49 2.00
C ILE A 555 50.27 24.15 2.05
N ILE A 556 50.25 23.44 0.92
CA ILE A 556 49.50 22.20 0.75
C ILE A 556 50.46 21.02 0.98
N CYS A 557 50.17 20.24 2.01
CA CYS A 557 50.88 19.01 2.34
C CYS A 557 50.12 17.80 1.78
N ASN A 558 50.81 16.66 1.66
CA ASN A 558 50.19 15.40 1.24
C ASN A 558 49.28 14.77 2.34
N GLY A 559 49.35 15.28 3.57
CA GLY A 559 48.49 14.93 4.70
C GLY A 559 48.53 16.01 5.79
N LYS A 560 47.95 15.74 6.95
CA LYS A 560 47.90 16.62 8.11
C LYS A 560 49.28 16.86 8.70
N VAL A 561 49.59 18.12 8.99
CA VAL A 561 50.86 18.51 9.63
C VAL A 561 50.55 19.33 10.87
N ALA A 562 50.95 18.83 12.04
CA ALA A 562 50.67 19.45 13.33
C ALA A 562 51.87 20.21 13.92
N ASN A 563 53.09 19.79 13.60
CA ASN A 563 54.29 20.19 14.33
C ASN A 563 55.13 21.25 13.59
N TYR A 564 54.54 22.36 13.14
CA TYR A 564 55.31 23.44 12.50
C TYR A 564 55.66 24.55 13.50
N LYS A 565 56.72 25.31 13.21
CA LYS A 565 57.11 26.51 13.95
C LYS A 565 57.19 27.70 13.01
N ASP A 566 56.39 28.72 13.26
CA ASP A 566 56.45 29.97 12.54
C ASP A 566 57.22 31.05 13.31
N ARG A 567 57.81 32.00 12.58
CA ARG A 567 58.42 33.22 13.13
C ARG A 567 58.49 34.32 12.09
N PHE A 568 58.48 35.56 12.56
CA PHE A 568 58.79 36.73 11.76
C PHE A 568 60.28 37.08 11.83
N LEU A 569 60.86 37.46 10.69
CA LEU A 569 62.21 38.01 10.60
C LEU A 569 62.13 39.39 9.95
N SER A 570 62.60 40.43 10.64
CA SER A 570 62.78 41.77 10.08
C SER A 570 64.11 41.89 9.32
N ASN A 571 64.18 42.77 8.32
CA ASN A 571 65.37 43.07 7.49
C ASN A 571 65.93 41.90 6.64
N PRO A 572 65.40 41.64 5.43
CA PRO A 572 64.06 42.03 4.94
C PRO A 572 62.94 41.22 5.62
N ASP A 573 61.72 41.78 5.58
CA ASP A 573 60.52 41.24 6.23
C ASP A 573 60.10 39.90 5.63
N ARG A 574 60.11 38.87 6.47
CA ARG A 574 59.90 37.47 6.06
C ARG A 574 59.12 36.71 7.12
N ILE A 575 58.16 35.90 6.67
CA ILE A 575 57.54 34.86 7.51
C ILE A 575 58.26 33.55 7.21
N VAL A 576 58.77 32.91 8.26
CA VAL A 576 59.46 31.62 8.16
C VAL A 576 58.64 30.56 8.86
N ILE A 577 58.40 29.44 8.19
CA ILE A 577 57.69 28.28 8.74
C ILE A 577 58.57 27.05 8.58
N ASP A 578 58.96 26.46 9.70
CA ASP A 578 59.77 25.25 9.77
C ASP A 578 58.89 24.03 10.04
N PHE A 579 59.05 23.01 9.21
CA PHE A 579 58.35 21.74 9.23
C PHE A 579 59.33 20.59 9.53
N PRO A 580 59.49 20.19 10.81
CA PRO A 580 60.34 19.08 11.22
C PRO A 580 59.89 17.76 10.59
N ASN A 581 60.84 16.99 10.05
CA ASN A 581 60.60 15.67 9.43
C ASN A 581 59.58 15.64 8.27
N ILE A 582 59.27 16.80 7.68
CA ILE A 582 58.49 16.92 6.45
C ILE A 582 59.46 17.21 5.30
N PHE A 583 59.28 16.56 4.16
CA PHE A 583 60.18 16.68 2.99
C PHE A 583 59.52 17.45 1.83
N LEU A 584 60.30 17.74 0.79
CA LEU A 584 59.81 18.36 -0.44
C LEU A 584 59.62 17.28 -1.52
N LEU A 585 58.42 17.20 -2.10
CA LEU A 585 58.18 16.33 -3.26
C LEU A 585 58.83 16.86 -4.54
N PRO A 586 58.70 18.16 -4.89
CA PRO A 586 59.55 18.76 -5.91
C PRO A 586 60.93 19.12 -5.34
N GLU A 587 61.97 19.11 -6.17
CA GLU A 587 63.25 19.77 -5.84
C GLU A 587 63.03 21.26 -5.58
N GLN A 588 63.94 21.91 -4.86
CA GLN A 588 63.81 23.30 -4.38
C GLN A 588 63.20 24.23 -5.43
N LYS A 589 62.03 24.79 -5.14
CA LYS A 589 61.34 25.75 -6.00
C LYS A 589 61.25 27.10 -5.31
N THR A 590 61.63 28.15 -6.03
CA THR A 590 61.22 29.52 -5.70
C THR A 590 59.96 29.82 -6.49
N PHE A 591 58.88 30.17 -5.79
CA PHE A 591 57.61 30.57 -6.39
C PHE A 591 57.50 32.10 -6.34
N LYS A 592 57.53 32.76 -7.49
CA LYS A 592 57.23 34.20 -7.55
C LYS A 592 55.72 34.37 -7.49
N PHE A 593 55.28 35.32 -6.68
CA PHE A 593 53.87 35.66 -6.53
C PHE A 593 53.57 36.93 -7.31
N SER A 594 52.37 37.02 -7.90
CA SER A 594 51.91 38.21 -8.65
C SER A 594 51.07 39.15 -7.79
N ASN A 595 51.06 38.97 -6.46
CA ASN A 595 50.25 39.75 -5.52
C ASN A 595 51.12 40.85 -4.85
N ASP A 596 50.49 41.96 -4.46
CA ASP A 596 51.14 43.13 -3.87
C ASP A 596 51.75 42.89 -2.47
N LEU A 597 51.34 41.87 -1.73
CA LEU A 597 51.79 41.68 -0.34
C LEU A 597 52.92 40.66 -0.19
N PHE A 598 52.89 39.58 -0.97
CA PHE A 598 53.90 38.53 -0.97
C PHE A 598 54.76 38.63 -2.23
N LEU A 599 56.08 38.74 -2.08
CA LEU A 599 57.01 38.84 -3.21
C LEU A 599 57.32 37.47 -3.82
N ARG A 600 57.64 36.49 -2.97
CA ARG A 600 57.94 35.11 -3.37
C ARG A 600 57.90 34.15 -2.18
N ALA A 601 57.67 32.87 -2.45
CA ALA A 601 57.95 31.77 -1.52
C ALA A 601 59.23 31.04 -1.92
N ARG A 602 60.06 30.71 -0.93
CA ARG A 602 61.26 29.88 -1.10
C ARG A 602 61.13 28.66 -0.20
N LEU A 603 61.39 27.49 -0.75
CA LEU A 603 61.38 26.24 0.02
C LEU A 603 62.76 25.59 -0.01
N GLY A 604 63.19 25.09 1.14
CA GLY A 604 64.44 24.34 1.26
C GLY A 604 64.38 23.32 2.38
N TYR A 605 64.94 22.13 2.14
CA TYR A 605 65.14 21.11 3.16
C TYR A 605 66.52 21.28 3.82
N HIS A 606 66.54 21.42 5.14
CA HIS A 606 67.75 21.50 5.94
C HIS A 606 68.20 20.07 6.33
N LYS A 607 69.25 19.56 5.69
CA LYS A 607 69.66 18.15 5.82
C LYS A 607 70.13 17.77 7.23
N GLU A 608 70.86 18.66 7.91
CA GLU A 608 71.46 18.38 9.22
C GLU A 608 70.41 18.43 10.34
N GLU A 609 69.69 19.56 10.46
CA GLU A 609 68.63 19.78 11.44
C GLU A 609 67.26 19.13 11.09
N LYS A 610 67.14 18.48 9.93
CA LYS A 610 65.97 17.67 9.48
C LYS A 610 64.61 18.40 9.52
N TYR A 611 64.54 19.60 8.95
CA TYR A 611 63.27 20.28 8.70
C TYR A 611 63.20 20.84 7.28
N THR A 612 61.99 20.96 6.75
CA THR A 612 61.71 21.80 5.58
C THR A 612 61.33 23.19 6.02
N ARG A 613 62.01 24.20 5.47
CA ARG A 613 61.71 25.61 5.69
C ARG A 613 60.95 26.19 4.51
N VAL A 614 59.84 26.84 4.80
CA VAL A 614 59.14 27.74 3.87
C VAL A 614 59.40 29.17 4.30
N VAL A 615 59.92 29.99 3.39
CA VAL A 615 60.15 31.42 3.60
C VAL A 615 59.24 32.20 2.66
N LEU A 616 58.37 33.02 3.22
CA LEU A 616 57.52 33.96 2.48
C LEU A 616 58.14 35.36 2.62
N ASP A 617 58.66 35.89 1.52
CA ASP A 617 59.22 37.24 1.48
C ASP A 617 58.07 38.25 1.30
N LEU A 618 57.99 39.26 2.18
CA LEU A 618 56.93 40.27 2.20
C LEU A 618 57.40 41.61 1.61
N LYS A 619 56.44 42.42 1.12
CA LYS A 619 56.73 43.78 0.60
C LYS A 619 56.85 44.84 1.70
N ALA A 620 56.20 44.62 2.84
CA ALA A 620 56.14 45.53 3.99
C ALA A 620 55.91 44.72 5.29
N PRO A 621 56.15 45.29 6.48
CA PRO A 621 55.86 44.61 7.74
C PRO A 621 54.34 44.56 7.94
N LEU A 622 53.79 43.35 7.92
CA LEU A 622 52.34 43.09 8.07
C LEU A 622 52.10 42.20 9.29
N GLN A 623 50.93 42.30 9.91
CA GLN A 623 50.53 41.33 10.93
C GLN A 623 50.19 40.01 10.25
N TYR A 624 50.58 38.89 10.83
CA TYR A 624 50.33 37.57 10.23
C TYR A 624 49.69 36.60 11.22
N GLN A 625 48.94 35.65 10.67
CA GLN A 625 48.36 34.54 11.41
C GLN A 625 48.61 33.24 10.64
N VAL A 626 49.05 32.20 11.34
CA VAL A 626 49.21 30.86 10.80
C VAL A 626 48.19 29.92 11.41
N ALA A 627 47.43 29.22 10.57
CA ALA A 627 46.43 28.25 11.00
C ALA A 627 46.53 26.97 10.16
N ALA A 628 46.47 25.81 10.81
CA ALA A 628 46.39 24.51 10.12
C ALA A 628 44.95 24.03 10.04
N LYS A 629 44.53 23.57 8.85
CA LYS A 629 43.27 22.87 8.65
C LYS A 629 43.50 21.72 7.68
N ASP A 630 43.18 20.50 8.12
CA ASP A 630 43.41 19.25 7.40
C ASP A 630 44.86 19.15 6.88
N ASN A 631 45.06 19.14 5.57
CA ASN A 631 46.38 19.05 4.93
C ASN A 631 46.95 20.42 4.49
N ILE A 632 46.34 21.53 4.90
CA ILE A 632 46.72 22.87 4.46
C ILE A 632 47.13 23.73 5.66
N ILE A 633 48.27 24.42 5.52
CA ILE A 633 48.66 25.51 6.42
C ILE A 633 48.35 26.84 5.73
N TYR A 634 47.51 27.63 6.38
CA TYR A 634 47.11 28.96 5.94
C TYR A 634 48.00 29.99 6.60
N VAL A 635 48.60 30.86 5.80
CA VAL A 635 49.37 32.02 6.26
C VAL A 635 48.68 33.26 5.75
N SER A 636 47.97 33.94 6.64
CA SER A 636 47.19 35.14 6.31
C SER A 636 47.95 36.38 6.79
N VAL A 637 48.00 37.43 5.98
CA VAL A 637 48.57 38.73 6.37
C VAL A 637 47.50 39.82 6.34
N LYS A 638 47.59 40.77 7.28
CA LYS A 638 46.71 41.93 7.41
C LYS A 638 47.50 43.23 7.43
#